data_AF-A0A401YG90-F1
#
_entry.id   AF-A0A401YG90-F1
#
_cell.length_a   1.000
_cell.length_b   1.000
_cell.length_c   1.000
_cell.angle_alpha   90.00
_cell.angle_beta   90.00
_cell.angle_gamma   90.00
#
_symmetry.space_group_name_H-M   'P 1'
#
loop_
_entity.id
_entity.type
_entity.pdbx_description
1 polymer ?
#
loop_
_entity_poly.entity_id
_entity_poly.type
_entity_poly.pdbx_seq_one_letter_code
_entity_poly.pdbx_strand_id
1 'polypeptide(L)'
;MATSAPPTTLPVIDISRFRDPAADPAAFLAELRYAAREIGFFYVIGHGVDPELRARALAVSKRFFALPEADRLAVENINSPQFRGYTRTGTEYTEGGPDWREQLDIGPERAALDLGPDDPAYLRLIGPNQWPPALPELRETVLAWQAEALRVSREVLRALAAALGQDGGYFDEWFDEEAAVHVKVVHYPGRPSADVDQGVGAHKDYGYLALLQQDEIGGLQVQARDGSWIDATPLPDAFVFNIGEMLEIATRGYLRATRHRVIAPQPGVDRYSLPFFLGPRLDAVVEPLDLPAELAAEADGVTEDPSNPLKPAYGENALIGWLRSHPRVVERWWSDLLPGAAGTPDPRPAFETLQVHAGARPDPATGARAVPIYLTSSYVFRDAAHAADTFALTDLETHAYTRLSNPTTAVVEERVAALEGGTAAVAVGSGQAATTLALLNLARAGDHLVAAASLYGGTRTLLEHTFADLGIEVSFVDDPDDLDAWRAAIRPGTKALFGESVGNPRGNVLDLAAVAEIAHTAGVPFVVDNTVPTPYLLRPIEHGADIVVHSTTKFLGGHGTAIGGIVVDGGTFDFGAHADRYPGLVAPDPTYQGLSFWERFGPDRIAYALRLRVRLLRDLGPAVSPLNSFLLLQGIETLSLRLDRHTANAERVAAWLAARPEVVRVDHPSLPTSPWHAAARRYLPRGAGAVLSVDLAGGLAAGRRFVEGLRLFSHLANIGDARSLAIHPASTTHAQLEPDQRLHAGVTPGLVRLSVGLEGIDDLLADLERGLAAAAAGTDVPEEGSR
;
A
#
# COMPACT_ATOMS: atom_id res chain seq x y z
N MET A 1 19.87 -53.67 6.20
CA MET A 1 19.50 -54.26 4.89
C MET A 1 20.23 -53.49 3.81
N ALA A 2 20.59 -54.14 2.71
CA ALA A 2 21.53 -53.64 1.71
C ALA A 2 21.18 -52.23 1.20
N THR A 3 22.12 -51.31 1.30
CA THR A 3 22.07 -49.98 0.68
C THR A 3 22.10 -50.16 -0.85
N SER A 4 20.93 -50.28 -1.47
CA SER A 4 20.79 -50.11 -2.92
C SER A 4 21.22 -48.68 -3.28
N ALA A 5 21.96 -48.53 -4.37
CA ALA A 5 22.25 -47.21 -4.91
C ALA A 5 20.95 -46.40 -5.08
N PRO A 6 20.97 -45.07 -4.86
CA PRO A 6 19.79 -44.24 -5.03
C PRO A 6 19.23 -44.37 -6.46
N PRO A 7 17.90 -44.42 -6.64
CA PRO A 7 17.30 -44.55 -7.95
C PRO A 7 17.64 -43.34 -8.82
N THR A 8 18.09 -43.59 -10.06
CA THR A 8 18.47 -42.55 -11.03
C THR A 8 17.34 -42.22 -12.01
N THR A 9 16.21 -42.93 -11.93
CA THR A 9 15.01 -42.73 -12.78
C THR A 9 13.75 -42.97 -11.98
N LEU A 10 12.62 -42.38 -12.39
CA LEU A 10 11.33 -42.61 -11.75
C LEU A 10 10.74 -43.99 -12.17
N PRO A 11 10.06 -44.71 -11.26
CA PRO A 11 9.42 -45.98 -11.59
C PRO A 11 8.29 -45.81 -12.60
N VAL A 12 8.00 -46.86 -13.36
CA VAL A 12 6.89 -46.88 -14.33
C VAL A 12 5.83 -47.86 -13.86
N ILE A 13 4.64 -47.36 -13.58
CA ILE A 13 3.48 -48.12 -13.12
C ILE A 13 2.49 -48.29 -14.27
N ASP A 14 2.23 -49.54 -14.67
CA ASP A 14 1.15 -49.84 -15.61
C ASP A 14 -0.17 -50.03 -14.85
N ILE A 15 -1.00 -48.98 -14.85
CA ILE A 15 -2.28 -48.98 -14.12
C ILE A 15 -3.29 -49.95 -14.72
N SER A 16 -3.09 -50.42 -15.96
CA SER A 16 -3.99 -51.40 -16.56
C SER A 16 -3.99 -52.74 -15.82
N ARG A 17 -2.88 -53.08 -15.16
CA ARG A 17 -2.75 -54.26 -14.29
C ARG A 17 -3.67 -54.22 -13.06
N PHE A 18 -4.13 -53.03 -12.65
CA PHE A 18 -5.10 -52.91 -11.56
C PHE A 18 -6.51 -53.32 -12.01
N ARG A 19 -6.82 -53.18 -13.31
CA ARG A 19 -8.12 -53.57 -13.90
C ARG A 19 -8.14 -55.01 -14.38
N ASP A 20 -6.98 -55.59 -14.67
CA ASP A 20 -6.85 -56.92 -15.26
C ASP A 20 -7.02 -58.02 -14.19
N PRO A 21 -8.10 -58.83 -14.24
CA PRO A 21 -8.30 -59.94 -13.31
C PRO A 21 -7.23 -61.05 -13.43
N ALA A 22 -6.46 -61.09 -14.52
CA ALA A 22 -5.40 -62.06 -14.75
C ALA A 22 -4.02 -61.58 -14.26
N ALA A 23 -3.87 -60.30 -13.89
CA ALA A 23 -2.64 -59.78 -13.30
C ALA A 23 -2.44 -60.30 -11.87
N ASP A 24 -1.19 -60.31 -11.39
CA ASP A 24 -0.90 -60.55 -9.97
C ASP A 24 -1.12 -59.24 -9.18
N PRO A 25 -2.23 -59.12 -8.42
CA PRO A 25 -2.55 -57.88 -7.72
C PRO A 25 -1.55 -57.60 -6.59
N ALA A 26 -1.01 -58.62 -5.92
CA ALA A 26 -0.07 -58.42 -4.83
C ALA A 26 1.25 -57.83 -5.32
N ALA A 27 1.75 -58.33 -6.47
CA ALA A 27 2.95 -57.81 -7.10
C ALA A 27 2.77 -56.35 -7.58
N PHE A 28 1.64 -56.03 -8.22
CA PHE A 28 1.33 -54.67 -8.66
C PHE A 28 1.24 -53.69 -7.49
N LEU A 29 0.49 -54.05 -6.43
CA LEU A 29 0.33 -53.18 -5.26
C LEU A 29 1.66 -52.96 -4.52
N ALA A 30 2.53 -53.97 -4.48
CA ALA A 30 3.87 -53.81 -3.90
C ALA A 30 4.76 -52.84 -4.71
N GLU A 31 4.70 -52.91 -6.05
CA GLU A 31 5.44 -52.02 -6.94
C GLU A 31 4.96 -50.56 -6.82
N LEU A 32 3.64 -50.35 -6.84
CA LEU A 32 3.04 -49.03 -6.64
C LEU A 32 3.38 -48.46 -5.26
N ARG A 33 3.30 -49.27 -4.21
CA ARG A 33 3.66 -48.86 -2.85
C ARG A 33 5.12 -48.46 -2.74
N TYR A 34 6.03 -49.22 -3.34
CA TYR A 34 7.45 -48.87 -3.39
C TYR A 34 7.65 -47.51 -4.07
N ALA A 35 7.05 -47.31 -5.24
CA ALA A 35 7.18 -46.06 -5.99
C ALA A 35 6.64 -44.84 -5.20
N ALA A 36 5.46 -44.98 -4.60
CA ALA A 36 4.82 -43.93 -3.81
C ALA A 36 5.55 -43.63 -2.49
N ARG A 37 6.15 -44.63 -1.84
CA ARG A 37 6.85 -44.44 -0.55
C ARG A 37 8.29 -43.97 -0.72
N GLU A 38 9.06 -44.64 -1.56
CA GLU A 38 10.51 -44.44 -1.62
C GLU A 38 10.87 -43.18 -2.41
N ILE A 39 10.05 -42.85 -3.40
CA ILE A 39 10.32 -41.74 -4.33
C ILE A 39 9.20 -40.69 -4.26
N GLY A 40 7.95 -41.10 -4.12
CA GLY A 40 6.79 -40.19 -4.10
C GLY A 40 6.47 -39.57 -5.47
N PHE A 41 7.18 -40.01 -6.52
CA PHE A 41 6.95 -39.69 -7.93
C PHE A 41 7.09 -40.94 -8.78
N PHE A 42 6.24 -41.09 -9.79
CA PHE A 42 6.29 -42.23 -10.72
C PHE A 42 5.56 -41.92 -12.03
N TYR A 43 5.91 -42.64 -13.10
CA TYR A 43 5.15 -42.63 -14.34
C TYR A 43 3.95 -43.56 -14.24
N VAL A 44 2.83 -43.17 -14.85
CA VAL A 44 1.67 -44.03 -15.05
C VAL A 44 1.42 -44.20 -16.55
N ILE A 45 1.49 -45.45 -17.01
CA ILE A 45 1.14 -45.88 -18.37
C ILE A 45 -0.13 -46.73 -18.35
N GLY A 46 -0.71 -47.01 -19.51
CA GLY A 46 -1.92 -47.83 -19.60
C GLY A 46 -3.15 -47.14 -19.00
N HIS A 47 -3.14 -45.81 -18.88
CA HIS A 47 -4.20 -45.02 -18.25
C HIS A 47 -5.50 -44.93 -19.08
N GLY A 48 -5.45 -45.30 -20.36
CA GLY A 48 -6.64 -45.40 -21.24
C GLY A 48 -7.24 -44.05 -21.65
N VAL A 49 -6.49 -42.95 -21.56
CA VAL A 49 -6.95 -41.62 -22.01
C VAL A 49 -6.70 -41.52 -23.51
N ASP A 50 -7.68 -41.02 -24.26
CA ASP A 50 -7.60 -40.83 -25.70
C ASP A 50 -6.33 -40.02 -26.10
N PRO A 51 -5.42 -40.62 -26.88
CA PRO A 51 -4.23 -39.92 -27.37
C PRO A 51 -4.56 -38.64 -28.14
N GLU A 52 -5.68 -38.60 -28.88
CA GLU A 52 -6.09 -37.40 -29.61
C GLU A 52 -6.50 -36.27 -28.67
N LEU A 53 -7.23 -36.56 -27.59
CA LEU A 53 -7.59 -35.55 -26.59
C LEU A 53 -6.34 -34.93 -25.95
N ARG A 54 -5.35 -35.74 -25.57
CA ARG A 54 -4.09 -35.24 -24.99
C ARG A 54 -3.34 -34.33 -25.97
N ALA A 55 -3.26 -34.75 -27.24
CA ALA A 55 -2.62 -33.96 -28.28
C ALA A 55 -3.38 -32.64 -28.54
N ARG A 56 -4.72 -32.68 -28.60
CA ARG A 56 -5.58 -31.49 -28.72
C ARG A 56 -5.40 -30.54 -27.55
N ALA A 57 -5.37 -31.05 -26.31
CA ALA A 57 -5.16 -30.26 -25.10
C ALA A 57 -3.82 -29.51 -25.13
N LEU A 58 -2.73 -30.19 -25.50
CA LEU A 58 -1.42 -29.55 -25.62
C LEU A 58 -1.39 -28.52 -26.77
N ALA A 59 -2.00 -28.85 -27.91
CA ALA A 59 -2.05 -27.96 -29.07
C ALA A 59 -2.85 -26.68 -28.79
N VAL A 60 -4.02 -26.78 -28.13
CA VAL A 60 -4.82 -25.61 -27.79
C VAL A 60 -4.14 -24.73 -26.74
N SER A 61 -3.42 -25.33 -25.78
CA SER A 61 -2.58 -24.60 -24.82
C SER A 61 -1.51 -23.76 -25.52
N LYS A 62 -0.81 -24.32 -26.51
CA LYS A 62 0.18 -23.56 -27.32
C LYS A 62 -0.47 -22.40 -28.06
N ARG A 63 -1.66 -22.61 -28.63
CA ARG A 63 -2.39 -21.53 -29.31
C ARG A 63 -2.85 -20.43 -28.36
N PHE A 64 -3.22 -20.78 -27.12
CA PHE A 64 -3.56 -19.78 -26.10
C PHE A 64 -2.37 -18.84 -25.83
N PHE A 65 -1.17 -19.37 -25.61
CA PHE A 65 0.03 -18.54 -25.39
C PHE A 65 0.50 -17.79 -26.64
N ALA A 66 0.10 -18.23 -27.82
CA ALA A 66 0.32 -17.52 -29.08
C ALA A 66 -0.71 -16.41 -29.36
N LEU A 67 -1.75 -16.25 -28.54
CA LEU A 67 -2.70 -15.16 -28.68
C LEU A 67 -2.02 -13.80 -28.46
N PRO A 68 -2.53 -12.73 -29.11
CA PRO A 68 -2.15 -11.36 -28.76
C PRO A 68 -2.22 -11.16 -27.25
N GLU A 69 -1.26 -10.42 -26.69
CA GLU A 69 -1.17 -10.22 -25.25
C GLU A 69 -2.48 -9.68 -24.69
N ALA A 70 -3.09 -8.68 -25.35
CA ALA A 70 -4.39 -8.12 -24.94
C ALA A 70 -5.50 -9.16 -24.74
N ASP A 71 -5.55 -10.21 -25.57
CA ASP A 71 -6.56 -11.27 -25.46
C ASP A 71 -6.27 -12.20 -24.26
N ARG A 72 -4.99 -12.42 -23.94
CA ARG A 72 -4.59 -13.14 -22.72
C ARG A 72 -4.89 -12.32 -21.47
N LEU A 73 -4.66 -11.00 -21.52
CA LEU A 73 -4.93 -10.09 -20.39
C LEU A 73 -6.42 -9.86 -20.14
N ALA A 74 -7.26 -9.99 -21.16
CA ALA A 74 -8.71 -9.95 -21.01
C ALA A 74 -9.23 -11.01 -20.01
N VAL A 75 -8.49 -12.10 -19.84
CA VAL A 75 -8.78 -13.17 -18.87
C VAL A 75 -7.73 -13.26 -17.77
N GLU A 76 -7.05 -12.15 -17.45
CA GLU A 76 -6.01 -12.11 -16.40
C GLU A 76 -6.56 -12.57 -15.04
N ASN A 77 -5.75 -13.33 -14.31
CA ASN A 77 -6.08 -13.94 -13.02
C ASN A 77 -6.58 -12.89 -12.00
N ILE A 78 -6.03 -11.67 -12.05
CA ILE A 78 -6.44 -10.53 -11.21
C ILE A 78 -7.90 -10.11 -11.41
N ASN A 79 -8.60 -10.57 -12.44
CA ASN A 79 -10.01 -10.27 -12.67
C ASN A 79 -10.96 -11.28 -11.99
N SER A 80 -10.43 -12.33 -11.35
CA SER A 80 -11.20 -13.39 -10.71
C SER A 80 -10.90 -13.49 -9.21
N PRO A 81 -11.89 -13.32 -8.32
CA PRO A 81 -11.69 -13.61 -6.89
C PRO A 81 -11.39 -15.09 -6.63
N GLN A 82 -11.68 -16.01 -7.55
CA GLN A 82 -11.40 -17.44 -7.42
C GLN A 82 -10.00 -17.87 -7.89
N PHE A 83 -9.10 -16.92 -8.19
CA PHE A 83 -7.78 -17.20 -8.77
C PHE A 83 -7.84 -17.97 -10.10
N ARG A 84 -8.84 -17.69 -10.95
CA ARG A 84 -8.98 -18.28 -12.30
C ARG A 84 -8.45 -17.32 -13.33
N GLY A 85 -7.80 -17.81 -14.38
CA GLY A 85 -7.34 -16.97 -15.48
C GLY A 85 -5.82 -16.90 -15.63
N TYR A 86 -5.38 -16.00 -16.49
CA TYR A 86 -4.03 -15.88 -16.99
C TYR A 86 -3.08 -15.14 -16.03
N THR A 87 -1.92 -15.72 -15.78
CA THR A 87 -0.85 -15.17 -14.93
C THR A 87 0.42 -15.02 -15.75
N ARG A 88 1.02 -13.83 -15.74
CA ARG A 88 2.22 -13.51 -16.54
C ARG A 88 3.48 -14.14 -15.94
N THR A 89 4.52 -14.26 -16.77
CA THR A 89 5.87 -14.62 -16.32
C THR A 89 6.34 -13.71 -15.19
N GLY A 90 6.88 -14.31 -14.12
CA GLY A 90 7.42 -13.61 -12.96
C GLY A 90 6.37 -13.03 -11.99
N THR A 91 5.08 -13.34 -12.17
CA THR A 91 4.02 -12.79 -11.29
C THR A 91 3.50 -13.77 -10.23
N GLU A 92 3.68 -15.08 -10.42
CA GLU A 92 3.44 -16.08 -9.37
C GLU A 92 4.72 -16.31 -8.57
N TYR A 93 4.56 -16.52 -7.26
CA TYR A 93 5.68 -16.73 -6.33
C TYR A 93 5.69 -18.15 -5.77
N THR A 94 6.86 -18.78 -5.83
CA THR A 94 7.16 -20.08 -5.18
C THR A 94 8.44 -19.94 -4.37
N GLU A 95 8.45 -20.44 -3.13
CA GLU A 95 9.59 -20.34 -2.20
C GLU A 95 10.08 -18.89 -1.97
N GLY A 96 9.17 -17.90 -2.07
CA GLY A 96 9.48 -16.48 -1.86
C GLY A 96 10.17 -15.80 -3.05
N GLY A 97 10.34 -16.48 -4.19
CA GLY A 97 10.86 -15.89 -5.43
C GLY A 97 9.86 -15.99 -6.60
N PRO A 98 10.01 -15.14 -7.64
CA PRO A 98 9.16 -15.16 -8.82
C PRO A 98 9.46 -16.36 -9.74
N ASP A 99 8.43 -17.00 -10.27
CA ASP A 99 8.56 -18.14 -11.19
C ASP A 99 8.73 -17.69 -12.66
N TRP A 100 9.64 -18.34 -13.39
CA TRP A 100 9.85 -18.12 -14.83
C TRP A 100 8.89 -18.97 -15.67
N ARG A 101 7.59 -18.73 -15.49
CA ARG A 101 6.50 -19.33 -16.26
C ARG A 101 5.32 -18.39 -16.38
N GLU A 102 4.61 -18.46 -17.48
CA GLU A 102 3.25 -17.94 -17.57
C GLU A 102 2.24 -19.10 -17.55
N GLN A 103 1.02 -18.86 -17.07
CA GLN A 103 0.03 -19.92 -16.94
C GLN A 103 -1.41 -19.43 -17.04
N LEU A 104 -2.32 -20.37 -17.23
CA LEU A 104 -3.77 -20.17 -17.15
C LEU A 104 -4.36 -21.18 -16.15
N ASP A 105 -4.98 -20.64 -15.10
CA ASP A 105 -5.56 -21.39 -13.97
C ASP A 105 -7.04 -21.68 -14.19
N ILE A 106 -7.42 -22.97 -14.19
CA ILE A 106 -8.76 -23.47 -14.53
C ILE A 106 -9.24 -24.47 -13.46
N GLY A 107 -10.35 -24.15 -12.80
CA GLY A 107 -11.04 -25.03 -11.87
C GLY A 107 -12.21 -25.79 -12.53
N PRO A 108 -13.06 -26.46 -11.72
CA PRO A 108 -14.31 -27.03 -12.21
C PRO A 108 -15.28 -25.91 -12.59
N GLU A 109 -16.12 -26.14 -13.59
CA GLU A 109 -17.11 -25.14 -14.01
C GLU A 109 -18.23 -25.02 -12.97
N ARG A 110 -18.19 -23.96 -12.15
CA ARG A 110 -19.16 -23.72 -11.07
C ARG A 110 -19.56 -22.26 -11.01
N ALA A 111 -20.80 -22.00 -10.56
CA ALA A 111 -21.19 -20.66 -10.17
C ALA A 111 -20.48 -20.25 -8.87
N ALA A 112 -20.27 -18.95 -8.68
CA ALA A 112 -19.82 -18.45 -7.39
C ALA A 112 -20.92 -18.69 -6.34
N LEU A 113 -20.51 -19.03 -5.12
CA LEU A 113 -21.42 -19.21 -4.00
C LEU A 113 -21.86 -17.85 -3.43
N ASP A 114 -23.08 -17.78 -2.93
CA ASP A 114 -23.58 -16.65 -2.13
C ASP A 114 -23.22 -16.92 -0.67
N LEU A 115 -22.20 -16.22 -0.15
CA LEU A 115 -21.58 -16.50 1.15
C LEU A 115 -21.86 -15.38 2.14
N GLY A 116 -22.19 -15.76 3.38
CA GLY A 116 -22.35 -14.87 4.52
C GLY A 116 -21.05 -14.63 5.30
N PRO A 117 -21.08 -13.74 6.31
CA PRO A 117 -19.89 -13.38 7.11
C PRO A 117 -19.31 -14.53 7.94
N ASP A 118 -20.12 -15.54 8.29
CA ASP A 118 -19.73 -16.68 9.12
C ASP A 118 -19.28 -17.90 8.30
N ASP A 119 -19.39 -17.84 6.96
CA ASP A 119 -18.97 -18.94 6.10
C ASP A 119 -17.45 -19.05 6.02
N PRO A 120 -16.89 -20.26 5.96
CA PRO A 120 -15.45 -20.45 5.83
C PRO A 120 -14.90 -19.76 4.58
N ALA A 121 -13.89 -18.90 4.75
CA ALA A 121 -13.37 -18.06 3.68
C ALA A 121 -12.86 -18.86 2.46
N TYR A 122 -12.39 -20.10 2.65
CA TYR A 122 -11.95 -20.95 1.55
C TYR A 122 -13.06 -21.27 0.55
N LEU A 123 -14.34 -21.19 0.92
CA LEU A 123 -15.47 -21.42 0.00
C LEU A 123 -15.53 -20.39 -1.14
N ARG A 124 -14.94 -19.21 -0.94
CA ARG A 124 -14.81 -18.17 -1.98
C ARG A 124 -13.92 -18.59 -3.16
N LEU A 125 -13.14 -19.67 -3.02
CA LEU A 125 -12.37 -20.30 -4.12
C LEU A 125 -13.28 -20.98 -5.16
N ILE A 126 -14.57 -21.20 -4.86
CA ILE A 126 -15.55 -21.78 -5.77
C ILE A 126 -16.17 -20.67 -6.63
N GLY A 127 -16.12 -20.85 -7.95
CA GLY A 127 -16.74 -19.93 -8.90
C GLY A 127 -16.23 -20.14 -10.33
N PRO A 128 -16.62 -19.23 -11.25
CA PRO A 128 -16.51 -19.47 -12.68
C PRO A 128 -15.07 -19.35 -13.19
N ASN A 129 -14.77 -20.10 -14.25
CA ASN A 129 -13.53 -19.94 -15.02
C ASN A 129 -13.61 -18.72 -15.94
N GLN A 130 -12.45 -18.16 -16.29
CA GLN A 130 -12.32 -17.11 -17.30
C GLN A 130 -11.88 -17.72 -18.64
N TRP A 131 -12.65 -17.51 -19.71
CA TRP A 131 -12.37 -18.08 -21.03
C TRP A 131 -12.17 -16.98 -22.08
N PRO A 132 -11.06 -16.98 -22.85
CA PRO A 132 -10.79 -15.93 -23.82
C PRO A 132 -11.76 -16.06 -25.01
N PRO A 133 -12.52 -15.01 -25.36
CA PRO A 133 -13.44 -15.05 -26.49
C PRO A 133 -12.75 -15.37 -27.84
N ALA A 134 -11.47 -15.04 -27.96
CA ALA A 134 -10.65 -15.29 -29.14
C ALA A 134 -10.31 -16.78 -29.37
N LEU A 135 -10.50 -17.66 -28.38
CA LEU A 135 -10.17 -19.09 -28.47
C LEU A 135 -11.24 -19.96 -27.78
N PRO A 136 -12.47 -20.04 -28.32
CA PRO A 136 -13.60 -20.72 -27.67
C PRO A 136 -13.38 -22.22 -27.47
N GLU A 137 -12.62 -22.89 -28.34
CA GLU A 137 -12.36 -24.33 -28.23
C GLU A 137 -11.47 -24.73 -27.04
N LEU A 138 -10.80 -23.75 -26.41
CA LEU A 138 -9.99 -23.96 -25.20
C LEU A 138 -10.84 -24.52 -24.06
N ARG A 139 -12.05 -23.98 -23.88
CA ARG A 139 -12.99 -24.39 -22.83
C ARG A 139 -13.36 -25.86 -22.94
N GLU A 140 -13.88 -26.27 -24.09
CA GLU A 140 -14.34 -27.65 -24.31
C GLU A 140 -13.18 -28.64 -24.19
N THR A 141 -12.03 -28.31 -24.77
CA THR A 141 -10.87 -29.21 -24.79
C THR A 141 -10.25 -29.39 -23.40
N VAL A 142 -10.05 -28.30 -22.65
CA VAL A 142 -9.41 -28.39 -21.32
C VAL A 142 -10.35 -29.01 -20.30
N LEU A 143 -11.66 -28.75 -20.35
CA LEU A 143 -12.63 -29.40 -19.46
C LEU A 143 -12.76 -30.90 -19.75
N ALA A 144 -12.74 -31.31 -21.03
CA ALA A 144 -12.70 -32.73 -21.38
C ALA A 144 -11.42 -33.41 -20.87
N TRP A 145 -10.28 -32.73 -20.97
CA TRP A 145 -9.01 -33.21 -20.42
C TRP A 145 -9.03 -33.28 -18.89
N GLN A 146 -9.59 -32.28 -18.19
CA GLN A 146 -9.76 -32.26 -16.74
C GLN A 146 -10.58 -33.46 -16.25
N ALA A 147 -11.65 -33.82 -16.98
CA ALA A 147 -12.49 -34.97 -16.64
C ALA A 147 -11.72 -36.31 -16.74
N GLU A 148 -10.93 -36.49 -17.80
CA GLU A 148 -10.08 -37.68 -17.94
C GLU A 148 -8.95 -37.72 -16.90
N ALA A 149 -8.33 -36.57 -16.61
CA ALA A 149 -7.32 -36.47 -15.56
C ALA A 149 -7.89 -36.84 -14.18
N LEU A 150 -9.10 -36.36 -13.86
CA LEU A 150 -9.81 -36.76 -12.64
C LEU A 150 -10.09 -38.27 -12.60
N ARG A 151 -10.57 -38.85 -13.71
CA ARG A 151 -10.84 -40.30 -13.80
C ARG A 151 -9.59 -41.12 -13.51
N VAL A 152 -8.46 -40.79 -14.15
CA VAL A 152 -7.18 -41.50 -13.96
C VAL A 152 -6.64 -41.29 -12.55
N SER A 153 -6.67 -40.07 -12.02
CA SER A 153 -6.18 -39.80 -10.68
C SER A 153 -7.00 -40.52 -9.60
N ARG A 154 -8.32 -40.64 -9.78
CA ARG A 154 -9.16 -41.48 -8.89
C ARG A 154 -8.78 -42.96 -8.99
N GLU A 155 -8.53 -43.48 -10.18
CA GLU A 155 -8.10 -44.87 -10.36
C GLU A 155 -6.77 -45.16 -9.67
N VAL A 156 -5.79 -44.27 -9.81
CA VAL A 156 -4.50 -44.35 -9.09
C VAL A 156 -4.72 -44.26 -7.58
N LEU A 157 -5.60 -43.37 -7.11
CA LEU A 157 -5.91 -43.22 -5.70
C LEU A 157 -6.57 -44.48 -5.10
N ARG A 158 -7.46 -45.15 -5.84
CA ARG A 158 -8.05 -46.46 -5.45
C ARG A 158 -6.99 -47.56 -5.39
N ALA A 159 -6.06 -47.58 -6.35
CA ALA A 159 -4.94 -48.51 -6.33
C ALA A 159 -4.00 -48.26 -5.14
N LEU A 160 -3.75 -47.00 -4.77
CA LEU A 160 -2.99 -46.63 -3.57
C LEU A 160 -3.72 -47.03 -2.29
N ALA A 161 -5.03 -46.83 -2.20
CA ALA A 161 -5.83 -47.29 -1.06
C ALA A 161 -5.68 -48.80 -0.85
N ALA A 162 -5.84 -49.60 -1.92
CA ALA A 162 -5.62 -51.04 -1.88
C ALA A 162 -4.18 -51.40 -1.49
N ALA A 163 -3.18 -50.65 -1.98
CA ALA A 163 -1.78 -50.87 -1.65
C ALA A 163 -1.45 -50.58 -0.17
N LEU A 164 -2.24 -49.71 0.47
CA LEU A 164 -2.19 -49.38 1.90
C LEU A 164 -3.08 -50.28 2.77
N GLY A 165 -3.66 -51.34 2.19
CA GLY A 165 -4.53 -52.28 2.90
C GLY A 165 -5.92 -51.73 3.22
N GLN A 166 -6.34 -50.64 2.58
CA GLN A 166 -7.67 -50.06 2.73
C GLN A 166 -8.64 -50.62 1.67
N ASP A 167 -9.94 -50.41 1.87
CA ASP A 167 -10.92 -50.63 0.80
C ASP A 167 -10.58 -49.73 -0.40
N GLY A 168 -10.72 -50.27 -1.62
CA GLY A 168 -10.37 -49.54 -2.83
C GLY A 168 -11.16 -48.24 -2.99
N GLY A 169 -12.40 -48.18 -2.49
CA GLY A 169 -13.25 -46.99 -2.54
C GLY A 169 -13.07 -46.03 -1.36
N TYR A 170 -12.14 -46.27 -0.44
CA TYR A 170 -12.00 -45.51 0.81
C TYR A 170 -12.00 -43.99 0.60
N PHE A 171 -11.28 -43.50 -0.40
CA PHE A 171 -11.18 -42.07 -0.65
C PHE A 171 -12.35 -41.47 -1.46
N ASP A 172 -13.19 -42.29 -2.10
CA ASP A 172 -14.17 -41.82 -3.08
C ASP A 172 -15.18 -40.81 -2.51
N GLU A 173 -15.44 -40.85 -1.21
CA GLU A 173 -16.35 -39.95 -0.50
C GLU A 173 -15.97 -38.47 -0.67
N TRP A 174 -14.66 -38.16 -0.72
CA TRP A 174 -14.18 -36.78 -0.81
C TRP A 174 -13.92 -36.28 -2.23
N PHE A 175 -14.12 -37.15 -3.25
CA PHE A 175 -13.84 -36.85 -4.67
C PHE A 175 -15.09 -37.01 -5.55
N ASP A 176 -16.19 -36.44 -5.08
CA ASP A 176 -17.44 -36.28 -5.81
C ASP A 176 -17.40 -35.08 -6.80
N GLU A 177 -18.56 -34.66 -7.30
CA GLU A 177 -18.68 -33.51 -8.20
C GLU A 177 -18.26 -32.18 -7.56
N GLU A 178 -18.09 -32.12 -6.24
CA GLU A 178 -17.66 -30.95 -5.46
C GLU A 178 -16.16 -30.91 -5.18
N ALA A 179 -15.40 -31.95 -5.57
CA ALA A 179 -13.95 -32.01 -5.45
C ALA A 179 -13.25 -30.75 -5.98
N ALA A 180 -12.28 -30.23 -5.24
CA ALA A 180 -11.57 -28.99 -5.57
C ALA A 180 -10.39 -29.26 -6.53
N VAL A 181 -10.69 -29.87 -7.68
CA VAL A 181 -9.68 -30.18 -8.69
C VAL A 181 -9.23 -28.92 -9.42
N HIS A 182 -7.99 -28.91 -9.90
CA HIS A 182 -7.42 -27.74 -10.55
C HIS A 182 -6.55 -28.13 -11.73
N VAL A 183 -6.57 -27.32 -12.79
CA VAL A 183 -5.71 -27.46 -13.97
C VAL A 183 -4.91 -26.18 -14.11
N LYS A 184 -3.59 -26.31 -14.27
CA LYS A 184 -2.79 -25.22 -14.83
C LYS A 184 -2.40 -25.57 -16.25
N VAL A 185 -2.69 -24.68 -17.18
CA VAL A 185 -2.08 -24.70 -18.51
C VAL A 185 -0.84 -23.84 -18.43
N VAL A 186 0.36 -24.41 -18.59
CA VAL A 186 1.61 -23.71 -18.28
C VAL A 186 2.51 -23.63 -19.50
N HIS A 187 3.11 -22.45 -19.69
CA HIS A 187 4.16 -22.20 -20.66
C HIS A 187 5.40 -21.64 -19.96
N TYR A 188 6.53 -22.31 -20.17
CA TYR A 188 7.85 -21.89 -19.73
C TYR A 188 8.59 -21.32 -20.95
N PRO A 189 8.72 -20.00 -21.06
CA PRO A 189 9.47 -19.40 -22.15
C PRO A 189 10.97 -19.70 -21.99
N GLY A 190 11.68 -19.84 -23.11
CA GLY A 190 13.14 -20.00 -23.12
C GLY A 190 13.85 -18.92 -22.28
N ARG A 191 14.79 -19.32 -21.43
CA ARG A 191 15.48 -18.40 -20.51
C ARG A 191 16.25 -17.28 -21.25
N PRO A 192 16.23 -16.04 -20.74
CA PRO A 192 16.88 -14.89 -21.40
C PRO A 192 18.39 -14.85 -21.18
N SER A 193 18.89 -15.44 -20.09
CA SER A 193 20.31 -15.56 -19.76
C SER A 193 20.59 -16.87 -19.01
N ALA A 194 21.86 -17.21 -18.85
CA ALA A 194 22.29 -18.38 -18.10
C ALA A 194 22.02 -18.28 -16.58
N ASP A 195 21.72 -17.07 -16.07
CA ASP A 195 21.49 -16.83 -14.64
C ASP A 195 20.05 -17.11 -14.20
N VAL A 196 19.13 -17.30 -15.16
CA VAL A 196 17.74 -17.71 -14.90
C VAL A 196 17.65 -19.23 -15.02
N ASP A 197 17.87 -19.91 -13.89
CA ASP A 197 17.77 -21.38 -13.81
C ASP A 197 16.40 -21.84 -13.28
N GLN A 198 15.69 -21.02 -12.51
CA GLN A 198 14.40 -21.38 -11.91
C GLN A 198 13.24 -21.19 -12.88
N GLY A 199 12.56 -22.27 -13.25
CA GLY A 199 11.22 -22.22 -13.84
C GLY A 199 10.14 -22.18 -12.75
N VAL A 200 10.24 -23.10 -11.77
CA VAL A 200 9.42 -23.13 -10.54
C VAL A 200 10.32 -23.47 -9.36
N GLY A 201 10.21 -22.71 -8.27
CA GLY A 201 10.93 -22.97 -7.02
C GLY A 201 10.67 -24.37 -6.44
N ALA A 202 11.51 -24.82 -5.50
CA ALA A 202 11.43 -26.18 -4.98
C ALA A 202 10.36 -26.28 -3.87
N HIS A 203 9.27 -27.01 -4.14
CA HIS A 203 8.07 -27.04 -3.29
C HIS A 203 7.46 -28.45 -3.19
N LYS A 204 6.41 -28.56 -2.37
CA LYS A 204 5.52 -29.73 -2.27
C LYS A 204 4.10 -29.30 -2.63
N ASP A 205 3.30 -30.24 -3.13
CA ASP A 205 1.89 -29.99 -3.43
C ASP A 205 1.00 -30.34 -2.24
N TYR A 206 0.13 -29.43 -1.84
CA TYR A 206 -0.73 -29.60 -0.67
C TYR A 206 -1.97 -30.49 -0.91
N GLY A 207 -2.19 -31.01 -2.13
CA GLY A 207 -3.31 -31.89 -2.47
C GLY A 207 -3.10 -33.37 -2.10
N TYR A 208 -3.91 -34.27 -2.68
CA TYR A 208 -3.69 -35.72 -2.56
C TYR A 208 -2.70 -36.23 -3.60
N LEU A 209 -2.95 -35.91 -4.86
CA LEU A 209 -2.11 -36.30 -6.00
C LEU A 209 -2.02 -35.12 -6.97
N ALA A 210 -0.92 -35.03 -7.71
CA ALA A 210 -0.93 -34.31 -8.97
C ALA A 210 -0.57 -35.25 -10.13
N LEU A 211 -1.14 -34.95 -11.29
CA LEU A 211 -0.92 -35.63 -12.56
C LEU A 211 -0.36 -34.59 -13.52
N LEU A 212 0.78 -34.87 -14.12
CA LEU A 212 1.41 -34.01 -15.10
C LEU A 212 1.40 -34.64 -16.48
N GLN A 213 0.74 -33.97 -17.42
CA GLN A 213 1.01 -34.13 -18.84
C GLN A 213 2.09 -33.12 -19.25
N GLN A 214 3.19 -33.61 -19.83
CA GLN A 214 4.31 -32.77 -20.29
C GLN A 214 4.60 -33.00 -21.77
N ASP A 215 5.26 -32.03 -22.39
CA ASP A 215 5.83 -32.17 -23.72
C ASP A 215 7.16 -32.94 -23.71
N GLU A 216 7.85 -32.96 -24.85
CA GLU A 216 9.10 -33.72 -25.04
C GLU A 216 10.36 -33.00 -24.48
N ILE A 217 10.25 -31.76 -24.00
CA ILE A 217 11.40 -30.95 -23.58
C ILE A 217 11.91 -31.36 -22.18
N GLY A 218 10.99 -31.68 -21.27
CA GLY A 218 11.34 -32.02 -19.88
C GLY A 218 11.87 -30.83 -19.07
N GLY A 219 12.25 -31.09 -17.81
CA GLY A 219 12.76 -30.04 -16.89
C GLY A 219 12.17 -30.10 -15.48
N LEU A 220 11.22 -31.00 -15.22
CA LEU A 220 10.80 -31.34 -13.87
C LEU A 220 11.91 -32.17 -13.20
N GLN A 221 12.28 -31.78 -11.98
CA GLN A 221 13.24 -32.50 -11.13
C GLN A 221 12.61 -32.84 -9.79
N VAL A 222 12.88 -34.05 -9.31
CA VAL A 222 12.34 -34.62 -8.07
C VAL A 222 13.48 -34.82 -7.09
N GLN A 223 13.33 -34.40 -5.84
CA GLN A 223 14.34 -34.61 -4.81
C GLN A 223 14.21 -36.00 -4.19
N ALA A 224 15.23 -36.84 -4.35
CA ALA A 224 15.32 -38.15 -3.70
C ALA A 224 15.55 -38.02 -2.18
N ARG A 225 15.36 -39.12 -1.44
CA ARG A 225 15.55 -39.16 0.03
C ARG A 225 16.96 -38.78 0.50
N ASP A 226 17.98 -38.97 -0.33
CA ASP A 226 19.37 -38.59 -0.06
C ASP A 226 19.68 -37.12 -0.42
N GLY A 227 18.69 -36.37 -0.90
CA GLY A 227 18.80 -34.96 -1.30
C GLY A 227 19.22 -34.73 -2.75
N SER A 228 19.56 -35.79 -3.50
CA SER A 228 19.89 -35.70 -4.94
C SER A 228 18.66 -35.40 -5.78
N TRP A 229 18.86 -34.86 -6.99
CA TRP A 229 17.78 -34.53 -7.93
C TRP A 229 17.70 -35.57 -9.04
N ILE A 230 16.50 -36.10 -9.29
CA ILE A 230 16.17 -37.05 -10.36
C ILE A 230 15.40 -36.30 -11.44
N ASP A 231 15.83 -36.40 -12.70
CA ASP A 231 15.11 -35.82 -13.84
C ASP A 231 13.87 -36.67 -14.18
N ALA A 232 12.71 -36.02 -14.25
CA ALA A 232 11.46 -36.63 -14.74
C ALA A 232 11.37 -36.55 -16.27
N THR A 233 12.29 -37.23 -16.96
CA THR A 233 12.38 -37.27 -18.43
C THR A 233 11.08 -37.72 -19.10
N PRO A 234 10.48 -36.91 -20.01
CA PRO A 234 9.24 -37.25 -20.68
C PRO A 234 9.24 -38.65 -21.34
N LEU A 235 8.20 -39.44 -21.04
CA LEU A 235 7.98 -40.75 -21.66
C LEU A 235 6.74 -40.71 -22.56
N PRO A 236 6.79 -41.33 -23.75
CA PRO A 236 5.61 -41.48 -24.59
C PRO A 236 4.50 -42.22 -23.85
N ASP A 237 3.27 -41.74 -23.99
CA ASP A 237 2.07 -42.36 -23.42
C ASP A 237 2.10 -42.54 -21.89
N ALA A 238 2.80 -41.65 -21.18
CA ALA A 238 2.88 -41.66 -19.72
C ALA A 238 2.46 -40.32 -19.11
N PHE A 239 1.87 -40.38 -17.92
CA PHE A 239 1.73 -39.23 -17.02
C PHE A 239 2.71 -39.34 -15.88
N VAL A 240 3.24 -38.22 -15.39
CA VAL A 240 3.99 -38.19 -14.13
C VAL A 240 3.00 -37.95 -13.01
N PHE A 241 3.04 -38.78 -11.98
CA PHE A 241 2.28 -38.61 -10.76
C PHE A 241 3.18 -38.26 -9.59
N ASN A 242 2.65 -37.46 -8.66
CA ASN A 242 3.28 -37.22 -7.36
C ASN A 242 2.31 -37.34 -6.20
N ILE A 243 2.87 -37.70 -5.05
CA ILE A 243 2.18 -37.73 -3.77
C ILE A 243 2.15 -36.30 -3.19
N GLY A 244 0.96 -35.86 -2.78
CA GLY A 244 0.77 -34.59 -2.09
C GLY A 244 0.67 -34.72 -0.57
N GLU A 245 0.69 -33.58 0.11
CA GLU A 245 0.78 -33.50 1.58
C GLU A 245 -0.44 -34.10 2.29
N MET A 246 -1.63 -34.12 1.66
CA MET A 246 -2.80 -34.75 2.29
C MET A 246 -2.65 -36.27 2.40
N LEU A 247 -2.01 -36.93 1.44
CA LEU A 247 -1.69 -38.36 1.56
C LEU A 247 -0.61 -38.61 2.61
N GLU A 248 0.33 -37.67 2.77
CA GLU A 248 1.32 -37.74 3.85
C GLU A 248 0.64 -37.69 5.22
N ILE A 249 -0.30 -36.76 5.42
CA ILE A 249 -1.11 -36.67 6.64
C ILE A 249 -1.94 -37.95 6.86
N ALA A 250 -2.70 -38.36 5.84
CA ALA A 250 -3.58 -39.53 5.90
C ALA A 250 -2.79 -40.80 6.29
N THR A 251 -1.57 -40.95 5.78
CA THR A 251 -0.75 -42.14 6.03
C THR A 251 0.23 -42.01 7.20
N ARG A 252 0.12 -40.93 8.00
CA ARG A 252 1.04 -40.62 9.12
C ARG A 252 2.51 -40.59 8.70
N GLY A 253 2.79 -40.13 7.49
CA GLY A 253 4.12 -40.04 6.92
C GLY A 253 4.68 -41.33 6.34
N TYR A 254 3.85 -42.37 6.14
CA TYR A 254 4.26 -43.57 5.41
C TYR A 254 4.48 -43.26 3.92
N LEU A 255 3.53 -42.60 3.27
CA LEU A 255 3.76 -41.95 1.99
C LEU A 255 4.22 -40.52 2.26
N ARG A 256 5.22 -40.03 1.52
CA ARG A 256 5.75 -38.67 1.72
C ARG A 256 5.50 -37.82 0.49
N ALA A 257 5.07 -36.59 0.73
CA ALA A 257 5.04 -35.57 -0.31
C ALA A 257 6.48 -35.16 -0.64
N THR A 258 6.85 -35.35 -1.89
CA THR A 258 8.23 -35.18 -2.33
C THR A 258 8.46 -33.77 -2.86
N ARG A 259 9.55 -33.16 -2.40
CA ARG A 259 9.96 -31.84 -2.87
C ARG A 259 10.42 -31.93 -4.33
N HIS A 260 9.92 -31.04 -5.17
CA HIS A 260 10.22 -31.04 -6.60
C HIS A 260 10.32 -29.60 -7.13
N ARG A 261 10.96 -29.43 -8.29
CA ARG A 261 11.17 -28.12 -8.92
C ARG A 261 11.11 -28.21 -10.44
N VAL A 262 11.01 -27.07 -11.11
CA VAL A 262 11.13 -27.01 -12.56
C VAL A 262 12.31 -26.11 -12.94
N ILE A 263 13.19 -26.61 -13.80
CA ILE A 263 14.27 -25.84 -14.39
C ILE A 263 13.74 -25.10 -15.64
N ALA A 264 14.13 -23.84 -15.79
CA ALA A 264 13.78 -23.05 -16.96
C ALA A 264 14.40 -23.66 -18.23
N PRO A 265 13.67 -23.71 -19.36
CA PRO A 265 14.20 -24.29 -20.59
C PRO A 265 15.29 -23.40 -21.19
N GLN A 266 16.12 -24.00 -22.05
CA GLN A 266 17.24 -23.31 -22.71
C GLN A 266 16.75 -22.11 -23.55
N PRO A 267 17.61 -21.10 -23.81
CA PRO A 267 17.23 -19.97 -24.64
C PRO A 267 16.71 -20.42 -26.01
N GLY A 268 15.56 -19.87 -26.43
CA GLY A 268 14.91 -20.21 -27.70
C GLY A 268 14.16 -21.55 -27.73
N VAL A 269 14.04 -22.23 -26.58
CA VAL A 269 13.23 -23.45 -26.43
C VAL A 269 12.10 -23.18 -25.44
N ASP A 270 10.86 -23.34 -25.90
CA ASP A 270 9.68 -23.22 -25.05
C ASP A 270 9.24 -24.59 -24.57
N ARG A 271 8.80 -24.68 -23.32
CA ARG A 271 8.23 -25.89 -22.73
C ARG A 271 6.79 -25.66 -22.31
N TYR A 272 5.95 -26.66 -22.54
CA TYR A 272 4.53 -26.65 -22.18
C TYR A 272 4.18 -27.84 -21.30
N SER A 273 3.29 -27.61 -20.33
CA SER A 273 2.76 -28.68 -19.49
C SER A 273 1.35 -28.39 -19.00
N LEU A 274 0.62 -29.44 -18.70
CA LEU A 274 -0.70 -29.39 -18.09
C LEU A 274 -0.68 -30.22 -16.79
N PRO A 275 -0.27 -29.65 -15.66
CA PRO A 275 -0.52 -30.25 -14.36
C PRO A 275 -2.00 -30.18 -13.98
N PHE A 276 -2.50 -31.28 -13.44
CA PHE A 276 -3.80 -31.46 -12.82
C PHE A 276 -3.58 -31.79 -11.35
N PHE A 277 -4.21 -31.04 -10.45
CA PHE A 277 -4.12 -31.22 -9.00
C PHE A 277 -5.42 -31.83 -8.48
N LEU A 278 -5.31 -33.00 -7.87
CA LEU A 278 -6.41 -33.72 -7.24
C LEU A 278 -6.57 -33.25 -5.79
N GLY A 279 -7.46 -32.27 -5.58
CA GLY A 279 -7.92 -31.82 -4.27
C GLY A 279 -9.26 -32.44 -3.90
N PRO A 280 -9.49 -32.83 -2.63
CA PRO A 280 -10.81 -33.27 -2.16
C PRO A 280 -11.78 -32.08 -2.13
N ARG A 281 -13.01 -32.30 -1.68
CA ARG A 281 -13.92 -31.19 -1.32
C ARG A 281 -13.22 -30.21 -0.38
N LEU A 282 -13.52 -28.91 -0.48
CA LEU A 282 -12.85 -27.89 0.34
C LEU A 282 -13.15 -28.04 1.84
N ASP A 283 -14.30 -28.60 2.19
CA ASP A 283 -14.71 -28.89 3.57
C ASP A 283 -14.13 -30.20 4.12
N ALA A 284 -13.36 -30.94 3.32
CA ALA A 284 -12.79 -32.22 3.74
C ALA A 284 -11.74 -32.05 4.86
N VAL A 285 -11.86 -32.89 5.88
CA VAL A 285 -10.87 -33.06 6.94
C VAL A 285 -10.25 -34.44 6.81
N VAL A 286 -8.94 -34.47 6.61
CA VAL A 286 -8.19 -35.72 6.42
C VAL A 286 -8.00 -36.43 7.75
N GLU A 287 -8.59 -37.61 7.87
CA GLU A 287 -8.37 -38.49 9.02
C GLU A 287 -7.21 -39.47 8.76
N PRO A 288 -6.38 -39.78 9.77
CA PRO A 288 -5.33 -40.79 9.60
C PRO A 288 -5.91 -42.19 9.35
N LEU A 289 -5.38 -42.87 8.34
CA LEU A 289 -5.73 -44.24 7.98
C LEU A 289 -5.33 -45.23 9.09
N ASP A 290 -6.12 -46.30 9.22
CA ASP A 290 -5.74 -47.48 9.99
C ASP A 290 -4.86 -48.39 9.13
N LEU A 291 -3.56 -48.08 9.09
CA LEU A 291 -2.59 -48.84 8.31
C LEU A 291 -2.35 -50.22 8.94
N PRO A 292 -2.19 -51.29 8.13
CA PRO A 292 -1.71 -52.58 8.61
C PRO A 292 -0.43 -52.41 9.44
N ALA A 293 -0.29 -53.18 10.53
CA ALA A 293 0.79 -53.01 11.51
C ALA A 293 2.20 -53.00 10.89
N GLU A 294 2.40 -53.76 9.80
CA GLU A 294 3.64 -53.84 9.04
C GLU A 294 3.98 -52.50 8.37
N LEU A 295 2.99 -51.83 7.78
CA LEU A 295 3.16 -50.53 7.13
C LEU A 295 3.24 -49.40 8.16
N ALA A 296 2.43 -49.48 9.22
CA ALA A 296 2.45 -48.50 10.31
C ALA A 296 3.82 -48.42 11.01
N ALA A 297 4.52 -49.56 11.13
CA ALA A 297 5.87 -49.63 11.70
C ALA A 297 6.95 -48.95 10.83
N GLU A 298 6.65 -48.72 9.55
CA GLU A 298 7.54 -48.11 8.55
C GLU A 298 7.25 -46.62 8.29
N ALA A 299 6.27 -46.04 9.01
CA ALA A 299 5.90 -44.64 8.86
C ALA A 299 6.94 -43.72 9.50
N ASP A 300 7.43 -42.76 8.73
CA ASP A 300 8.52 -41.86 9.16
C ASP A 300 8.00 -40.61 9.94
N GLY A 301 6.69 -40.52 10.19
CA GLY A 301 6.02 -39.33 10.72
C GLY A 301 5.79 -38.24 9.66
N VAL A 302 4.79 -37.40 9.90
CA VAL A 302 4.43 -36.27 9.02
C VAL A 302 5.51 -35.19 9.11
N THR A 303 5.95 -34.67 7.96
CA THR A 303 6.95 -33.61 7.89
C THR A 303 6.41 -32.34 8.55
N GLU A 304 7.20 -31.75 9.46
CA GLU A 304 6.91 -30.45 10.05
C GLU A 304 7.69 -29.34 9.35
N ASP A 305 6.97 -28.34 8.82
CA ASP A 305 7.53 -27.07 8.37
C ASP A 305 7.00 -25.95 9.30
N PRO A 306 7.86 -25.35 10.15
CA PRO A 306 7.45 -24.27 11.06
C PRO A 306 6.89 -23.04 10.34
N SER A 307 7.25 -22.82 9.08
CA SER A 307 6.77 -21.69 8.26
C SER A 307 5.48 -22.00 7.49
N ASN A 308 5.13 -23.28 7.37
CA ASN A 308 3.94 -23.76 6.69
C ASN A 308 3.40 -25.05 7.35
N PRO A 309 2.81 -24.97 8.55
CA PRO A 309 2.33 -26.15 9.24
C PRO A 309 1.19 -26.81 8.47
N LEU A 310 1.34 -28.11 8.21
CA LEU A 310 0.32 -28.91 7.54
C LEU A 310 -0.92 -29.08 8.42
N LYS A 311 -2.09 -28.73 7.88
CA LYS A 311 -3.38 -28.89 8.57
C LYS A 311 -4.17 -30.07 8.01
N PRO A 312 -4.92 -30.82 8.84
CA PRO A 312 -5.84 -31.84 8.33
C PRO A 312 -7.01 -31.28 7.50
N ALA A 313 -7.43 -30.04 7.75
CA ALA A 313 -8.49 -29.38 6.99
C ALA A 313 -7.98 -28.86 5.64
N TYR A 314 -8.45 -29.44 4.54
CA TYR A 314 -7.92 -29.16 3.21
C TYR A 314 -8.20 -27.74 2.72
N GLY A 315 -9.41 -27.22 2.92
CA GLY A 315 -9.79 -25.87 2.47
C GLY A 315 -8.89 -24.76 3.01
N GLU A 316 -8.44 -24.87 4.26
CA GLU A 316 -7.50 -23.92 4.84
C GLU A 316 -6.13 -23.95 4.16
N ASN A 317 -5.59 -25.14 3.88
CA ASN A 317 -4.31 -25.28 3.17
C ASN A 317 -4.42 -24.75 1.75
N ALA A 318 -5.51 -25.08 1.04
CA ALA A 318 -5.76 -24.61 -0.31
C ALA A 318 -5.82 -23.07 -0.36
N LEU A 319 -6.55 -22.45 0.57
CA LEU A 319 -6.63 -21.00 0.66
C LEU A 319 -5.26 -20.36 0.93
N ILE A 320 -4.52 -20.85 1.92
CA ILE A 320 -3.18 -20.33 2.25
C ILE A 320 -2.24 -20.42 1.04
N GLY A 321 -2.28 -21.52 0.30
CA GLY A 321 -1.50 -21.71 -0.94
C GLY A 321 -1.81 -20.62 -1.97
N TRP A 322 -3.09 -20.41 -2.28
CA TRP A 322 -3.52 -19.38 -3.24
C TRP A 322 -3.13 -17.97 -2.80
N LEU A 323 -3.34 -17.64 -1.52
CA LEU A 323 -3.02 -16.31 -0.97
C LEU A 323 -1.52 -15.99 -1.07
N ARG A 324 -0.65 -16.97 -0.82
CA ARG A 324 0.81 -16.78 -0.88
C ARG A 324 1.32 -16.62 -2.30
N SER A 325 0.78 -17.37 -3.25
CA SER A 325 1.30 -17.40 -4.62
C SER A 325 0.83 -16.23 -5.50
N HIS A 326 -0.28 -15.56 -5.13
CA HIS A 326 -0.92 -14.54 -5.98
C HIS A 326 -1.18 -13.20 -5.24
N PRO A 327 -0.14 -12.50 -4.76
CA PRO A 327 -0.30 -11.31 -3.91
C PRO A 327 -1.17 -10.20 -4.52
N ARG A 328 -1.12 -10.02 -5.85
CA ARG A 328 -1.94 -9.01 -6.55
C ARG A 328 -3.44 -9.33 -6.56
N VAL A 329 -3.79 -10.62 -6.65
CA VAL A 329 -5.19 -11.07 -6.56
C VAL A 329 -5.68 -10.90 -5.13
N VAL A 330 -4.79 -11.18 -4.16
CA VAL A 330 -5.09 -10.99 -2.74
C VAL A 330 -5.38 -9.53 -2.44
N GLU A 331 -4.49 -8.63 -2.83
CA GLU A 331 -4.67 -7.19 -2.62
C GLU A 331 -6.00 -6.67 -3.19
N ARG A 332 -6.41 -7.14 -4.37
CA ARG A 332 -7.65 -6.70 -5.02
C ARG A 332 -8.92 -7.31 -4.44
N TRP A 333 -8.91 -8.62 -4.17
CA TRP A 333 -10.14 -9.38 -3.90
C TRP A 333 -10.20 -10.00 -2.52
N TRP A 334 -9.06 -10.35 -1.93
CA TRP A 334 -8.95 -11.01 -0.63
C TRP A 334 -8.22 -10.12 0.36
N SER A 335 -8.33 -8.80 0.16
CA SER A 335 -7.72 -7.85 1.06
C SER A 335 -8.19 -8.20 2.45
N ASP A 336 -9.48 -8.50 2.63
CA ASP A 336 -10.09 -8.91 3.89
C ASP A 336 -9.40 -10.06 4.66
N LEU A 337 -8.63 -10.92 4.00
CA LEU A 337 -7.87 -11.98 4.69
C LEU A 337 -6.41 -11.64 4.98
N LEU A 338 -5.91 -10.53 4.44
CA LEU A 338 -4.59 -10.02 4.81
C LEU A 338 -4.61 -9.57 6.28
N PRO A 339 -3.51 -9.78 7.02
CA PRO A 339 -3.34 -9.18 8.34
C PRO A 339 -3.61 -7.67 8.25
N GLY A 340 -4.70 -7.21 8.88
CA GLY A 340 -5.14 -5.82 8.85
C GLY A 340 -6.34 -5.49 7.96
N ALA A 341 -7.06 -6.46 7.38
CA ALA A 341 -8.07 -6.12 6.38
C ALA A 341 -9.46 -6.77 6.50
N ALA A 342 -9.67 -7.79 7.34
CA ALA A 342 -10.96 -7.98 7.99
C ALA A 342 -10.75 -7.61 9.43
N GLY A 343 -11.28 -6.46 9.75
CA GLY A 343 -12.11 -6.50 10.90
C GLY A 343 -13.51 -6.00 10.54
N THR A 344 -14.46 -6.23 11.45
CA THR A 344 -14.68 -5.14 12.40
C THR A 344 -13.35 -4.42 12.62
N PRO A 345 -13.06 -3.39 11.79
CA PRO A 345 -11.71 -3.03 11.31
C PRO A 345 -10.75 -3.29 12.44
N ASP A 346 -9.67 -4.07 12.23
CA ASP A 346 -8.57 -3.95 13.18
C ASP A 346 -8.30 -2.45 13.17
N PRO A 347 -8.68 -1.73 14.23
CA PRO A 347 -9.00 -0.33 14.09
C PRO A 347 -7.76 0.28 13.48
N ARG A 348 -7.90 1.00 12.34
CA ARG A 348 -6.81 1.81 11.74
C ARG A 348 -5.97 2.22 12.94
N PRO A 349 -4.72 1.73 13.10
CA PRO A 349 -4.06 1.80 14.38
C PRO A 349 -4.24 3.19 14.92
N ALA A 350 -4.57 3.31 16.20
CA ALA A 350 -4.90 4.62 16.77
C ALA A 350 -3.85 5.64 16.34
N PHE A 351 -4.23 6.91 16.19
CA PHE A 351 -3.31 7.94 15.68
C PHE A 351 -1.95 7.90 16.39
N GLU A 352 -1.99 7.69 17.71
CA GLU A 352 -0.85 7.58 18.61
C GLU A 352 0.04 6.36 18.30
N THR A 353 -0.52 5.29 17.75
CA THR A 353 0.23 4.13 17.23
C THR A 353 0.85 4.44 15.87
N LEU A 354 0.10 5.06 14.95
CA LEU A 354 0.60 5.42 13.62
C LEU A 354 1.75 6.43 13.69
N GLN A 355 1.68 7.44 14.58
CA GLN A 355 2.72 8.46 14.70
C GLN A 355 4.07 7.87 15.16
N VAL A 356 4.05 6.67 15.76
CA VAL A 356 5.24 5.95 16.21
C VAL A 356 5.72 4.93 15.18
N HIS A 357 4.80 4.21 14.53
CA HIS A 357 5.15 3.01 13.77
C HIS A 357 5.03 3.15 12.25
N ALA A 358 4.15 4.01 11.72
CA ALA A 358 3.92 4.08 10.29
C ALA A 358 5.22 4.40 9.53
N GLY A 359 5.40 3.71 8.41
CA GLY A 359 6.58 3.79 7.53
C GLY A 359 7.88 3.23 8.09
N ALA A 360 7.94 2.79 9.36
CA ALA A 360 9.17 2.32 9.99
C ALA A 360 9.10 0.83 10.35
N ARG A 361 10.12 0.09 9.92
CA ARG A 361 10.42 -1.28 10.36
C ARG A 361 11.85 -1.35 10.91
N PRO A 362 12.18 -2.31 11.79
CA PRO A 362 13.56 -2.53 12.20
C PRO A 362 14.47 -2.66 10.97
N ASP A 363 15.64 -2.02 11.01
CA ASP A 363 16.60 -2.06 9.92
C ASP A 363 17.00 -3.53 9.63
N PRO A 364 16.82 -4.04 8.40
CA PRO A 364 17.04 -5.46 8.11
C PRO A 364 18.51 -5.87 8.19
N ALA A 365 19.45 -4.93 8.02
CA ALA A 365 20.89 -5.23 8.06
C ALA A 365 21.43 -5.32 9.50
N THR A 366 20.89 -4.53 10.43
CA THR A 366 21.45 -4.38 11.79
C THR A 366 20.46 -4.68 12.92
N GLY A 367 19.17 -4.76 12.63
CA GLY A 367 18.09 -4.85 13.62
C GLY A 367 17.81 -3.53 14.36
N ALA A 368 18.41 -2.40 13.96
CA ALA A 368 18.21 -1.11 14.62
C ALA A 368 16.71 -0.74 14.63
N ARG A 369 16.17 -0.43 15.82
CA ARG A 369 14.76 -0.08 15.99
C ARG A 369 14.44 1.35 15.57
N ALA A 370 15.31 2.28 15.93
CA ALA A 370 15.19 3.66 15.49
C ALA A 370 15.59 3.75 14.01
N VAL A 371 14.92 4.64 13.27
CA VAL A 371 15.21 4.87 11.85
C VAL A 371 16.65 5.39 11.72
N PRO A 372 17.53 4.72 10.96
CA PRO A 372 18.88 5.21 10.74
C PRO A 372 18.88 6.55 9.99
N ILE A 373 19.91 7.36 10.24
CA ILE A 373 20.14 8.58 9.47
C ILE A 373 21.00 8.23 8.26
N TYR A 374 20.36 8.10 7.09
CA TYR A 374 21.04 7.89 5.83
C TYR A 374 21.60 9.21 5.30
N LEU A 375 22.63 9.74 5.96
CA LEU A 375 23.31 10.98 5.57
C LEU A 375 24.27 10.74 4.39
N THR A 376 23.69 10.41 3.24
CA THR A 376 24.39 10.19 1.97
C THR A 376 23.77 11.03 0.87
N SER A 377 24.52 11.28 -0.19
CA SER A 377 23.99 11.88 -1.42
C SER A 377 23.47 10.84 -2.42
N SER A 378 24.14 9.68 -2.51
CA SER A 378 23.99 8.71 -3.61
C SER A 378 24.01 7.28 -3.09
N TYR A 379 23.46 6.37 -3.89
CA TYR A 379 23.36 4.94 -3.58
C TYR A 379 24.01 4.12 -4.70
N VAL A 380 24.54 2.95 -4.34
CA VAL A 380 25.20 2.04 -5.28
C VAL A 380 24.14 1.17 -5.98
N PHE A 381 24.17 1.12 -7.31
CA PHE A 381 23.36 0.17 -8.08
C PHE A 381 24.07 -1.18 -8.16
N ARG A 382 23.30 -2.28 -8.12
CA ARG A 382 23.82 -3.64 -8.31
C ARG A 382 24.47 -3.82 -9.69
N ASP A 383 23.80 -3.33 -10.72
CA ASP A 383 24.23 -3.41 -12.12
C ASP A 383 23.55 -2.30 -12.96
N ALA A 384 23.82 -2.28 -14.27
CA ALA A 384 23.30 -1.27 -15.19
C ALA A 384 21.79 -1.41 -15.48
N ALA A 385 21.23 -2.62 -15.42
CA ALA A 385 19.80 -2.84 -15.65
C ALA A 385 19.00 -2.30 -14.48
N HIS A 386 19.42 -2.61 -13.25
CA HIS A 386 18.85 -2.05 -12.03
C HIS A 386 18.85 -0.52 -12.02
N ALA A 387 19.95 0.11 -12.47
CA ALA A 387 20.00 1.56 -12.62
C ALA A 387 18.98 2.07 -13.64
N ALA A 388 18.90 1.43 -14.81
CA ALA A 388 17.97 1.81 -15.87
C ALA A 388 16.50 1.72 -15.41
N ASP A 389 16.14 0.65 -14.68
CA ASP A 389 14.80 0.44 -14.13
C ASP A 389 14.40 1.54 -13.13
N THR A 390 15.31 1.92 -12.23
CA THR A 390 15.06 3.04 -11.29
C THR A 390 14.77 4.35 -12.03
N PHE A 391 15.56 4.67 -13.08
CA PHE A 391 15.34 5.90 -13.85
C PHE A 391 14.12 5.84 -14.78
N ALA A 392 13.69 4.64 -15.17
CA ALA A 392 12.48 4.40 -15.95
C ALA A 392 11.20 4.35 -15.08
N LEU A 393 11.33 4.46 -13.75
CA LEU A 393 10.23 4.35 -12.79
C LEU A 393 9.53 2.98 -12.83
N THR A 394 10.24 1.92 -13.20
CA THR A 394 9.77 0.53 -13.12
C THR A 394 10.09 -0.09 -11.75
N ASP A 395 11.13 0.43 -11.08
CA ASP A 395 11.46 0.16 -9.68
C ASP A 395 11.33 1.46 -8.87
N LEU A 396 10.29 1.53 -8.03
CA LEU A 396 9.99 2.67 -7.17
C LEU A 396 10.59 2.54 -5.76
N GLU A 397 11.07 1.35 -5.38
CA GLU A 397 11.64 1.10 -4.06
C GLU A 397 13.11 1.51 -3.99
N THR A 398 13.81 1.47 -5.14
CA THR A 398 15.22 1.79 -5.19
C THR A 398 15.48 3.30 -5.10
N HIS A 399 16.30 3.67 -4.11
CA HIS A 399 16.81 5.03 -3.99
C HIS A 399 18.06 5.21 -4.87
N ALA A 400 18.04 6.19 -5.78
CA ALA A 400 19.19 6.55 -6.60
C ALA A 400 20.00 7.71 -6.02
N TYR A 401 19.32 8.77 -5.57
CA TYR A 401 19.95 10.01 -5.12
C TYR A 401 19.05 10.77 -4.14
N THR A 402 19.62 11.28 -3.04
CA THR A 402 18.90 11.89 -1.92
C THR A 402 18.06 13.11 -2.30
N ARG A 403 18.42 13.85 -3.36
CA ARG A 403 17.60 14.97 -3.88
C ARG A 403 16.20 14.51 -4.33
N LEU A 404 16.01 13.24 -4.66
CA LEU A 404 14.74 12.64 -5.08
C LEU A 404 14.08 11.83 -3.96
N SER A 405 14.86 10.96 -3.31
CA SER A 405 14.38 10.02 -2.30
C SER A 405 15.52 9.59 -1.39
N ASN A 406 15.22 9.34 -0.12
CA ASN A 406 16.17 8.88 0.89
C ASN A 406 15.43 7.99 1.89
N PRO A 407 15.99 6.86 2.38
CA PRO A 407 15.27 5.97 3.29
C PRO A 407 14.79 6.66 4.57
N THR A 408 15.57 7.57 5.17
CA THR A 408 15.14 8.32 6.36
C THR A 408 13.95 9.22 6.05
N THR A 409 13.97 9.86 4.88
CA THR A 409 12.89 10.74 4.42
C THR A 409 11.65 9.96 4.00
N ALA A 410 11.80 8.78 3.41
CA ALA A 410 10.70 7.90 3.02
C ALA A 410 9.82 7.53 4.22
N VAL A 411 10.43 7.24 5.38
CA VAL A 411 9.66 7.01 6.62
C VAL A 411 8.81 8.23 7.02
N VAL A 412 9.35 9.46 6.89
CA VAL A 412 8.57 10.68 7.16
C VAL A 412 7.39 10.77 6.21
N GLU A 413 7.63 10.52 4.93
CA GLU A 413 6.62 10.61 3.87
C GLU A 413 5.48 9.61 4.10
N GLU A 414 5.81 8.34 4.29
CA GLU A 414 4.84 7.28 4.58
C GLU A 414 4.08 7.54 5.89
N ARG A 415 4.78 8.01 6.94
CA ARG A 415 4.16 8.29 8.24
C ARG A 415 3.16 9.44 8.15
N VAL A 416 3.53 10.55 7.52
CA VAL A 416 2.63 11.70 7.41
C VAL A 416 1.46 11.39 6.47
N ALA A 417 1.68 10.65 5.37
CA ALA A 417 0.59 10.17 4.52
C ALA A 417 -0.42 9.33 5.33
N ALA A 418 0.05 8.38 6.12
CA ALA A 418 -0.80 7.55 6.98
C ALA A 418 -1.55 8.38 8.04
N LEU A 419 -0.91 9.39 8.64
CA LEU A 419 -1.53 10.25 9.65
C LEU A 419 -2.61 11.17 9.06
N GLU A 420 -2.45 11.66 7.83
CA GLU A 420 -3.46 12.44 7.10
C GLU A 420 -4.57 11.57 6.49
N GLY A 421 -4.31 10.29 6.28
CA GLY A 421 -5.18 9.42 5.50
C GLY A 421 -5.03 9.60 3.98
N GLY A 422 -3.84 10.03 3.53
CA GLY A 422 -3.47 10.11 2.11
C GLY A 422 -2.80 8.84 1.60
N THR A 423 -2.52 8.80 0.31
CA THR A 423 -1.93 7.65 -0.40
C THR A 423 -0.42 7.73 -0.52
N ALA A 424 0.13 8.95 -0.64
CA ALA A 424 1.56 9.18 -0.74
C ALA A 424 1.91 10.59 -0.24
N ALA A 425 3.19 10.81 0.08
CA ALA A 425 3.69 12.15 0.40
C ALA A 425 5.09 12.40 -0.17
N VAL A 426 5.45 13.68 -0.30
CA VAL A 426 6.76 14.13 -0.75
C VAL A 426 7.27 15.24 0.19
N ALA A 427 8.36 14.95 0.89
CA ALA A 427 8.97 15.87 1.84
C ALA A 427 9.99 16.79 1.15
N VAL A 428 9.98 18.06 1.54
CA VAL A 428 10.74 19.15 0.91
C VAL A 428 11.36 20.08 1.95
N GLY A 429 12.27 20.95 1.51
CA GLY A 429 13.14 21.75 2.37
C GLY A 429 12.44 22.82 3.20
N SER A 430 11.17 23.16 2.93
CA SER A 430 10.38 24.11 3.72
C SER A 430 8.87 24.02 3.40
N GLY A 431 8.02 24.56 4.28
CA GLY A 431 6.58 24.70 3.99
C GLY A 431 6.29 25.55 2.74
N GLN A 432 7.07 26.62 2.52
CA GLN A 432 6.95 27.43 1.30
C GLN A 432 7.28 26.62 0.04
N ALA A 433 8.29 25.75 0.09
CA ALA A 433 8.56 24.83 -1.00
C ALA A 433 7.41 23.84 -1.20
N ALA A 434 6.78 23.34 -0.13
CA ALA A 434 5.64 22.43 -0.22
C ALA A 434 4.46 23.09 -0.96
N THR A 435 4.04 24.28 -0.53
CA THR A 435 2.97 25.04 -1.19
C THR A 435 3.33 25.36 -2.64
N THR A 436 4.56 25.82 -2.89
CA THR A 436 5.03 26.14 -4.25
C THR A 436 4.96 24.92 -5.16
N LEU A 437 5.55 23.79 -4.75
CA LEU A 437 5.59 22.60 -5.58
C LEU A 437 4.21 21.98 -5.76
N ALA A 438 3.35 22.00 -4.74
CA ALA A 438 1.99 21.50 -4.85
C ALA A 438 1.20 22.24 -5.94
N LEU A 439 1.25 23.58 -5.93
CA LEU A 439 0.50 24.39 -6.88
C LEU A 439 1.13 24.41 -8.28
N LEU A 440 2.46 24.42 -8.40
CA LEU A 440 3.16 24.27 -9.69
C LEU A 440 2.97 22.89 -10.31
N ASN A 441 2.58 21.89 -9.53
CA ASN A 441 2.23 20.57 -10.08
C ASN A 441 0.91 20.62 -10.85
N LEU A 442 0.05 21.62 -10.56
CA LEU A 442 -1.29 21.80 -11.12
C LEU A 442 -1.39 22.94 -12.15
N ALA A 443 -0.63 24.02 -11.94
CA ALA A 443 -0.71 25.25 -12.73
C ALA A 443 0.63 25.63 -13.37
N ARG A 444 0.55 26.25 -14.55
CA ARG A 444 1.67 26.80 -15.32
C ARG A 444 1.31 28.18 -15.87
N ALA A 445 2.26 28.84 -16.52
CA ALA A 445 2.03 30.14 -17.15
C ALA A 445 0.75 30.14 -18.03
N GLY A 446 -0.11 31.13 -17.81
CA GLY A 446 -1.42 31.28 -18.44
C GLY A 446 -2.59 30.64 -17.67
N ASP A 447 -2.32 29.85 -16.64
CA ASP A 447 -3.35 29.25 -15.79
C ASP A 447 -3.76 30.19 -14.63
N HIS A 448 -4.83 29.79 -13.94
CA HIS A 448 -5.42 30.54 -12.84
C HIS A 448 -5.63 29.67 -11.58
N LEU A 449 -5.50 30.27 -10.40
CA LEU A 449 -5.84 29.67 -9.10
C LEU A 449 -6.84 30.55 -8.36
N VAL A 450 -7.63 29.95 -7.47
CA VAL A 450 -8.48 30.69 -6.53
C VAL A 450 -8.00 30.37 -5.12
N ALA A 451 -7.77 31.38 -4.30
CA ALA A 451 -7.27 31.19 -2.94
C ALA A 451 -8.06 32.03 -1.93
N ALA A 452 -8.16 31.55 -0.68
CA ALA A 452 -8.61 32.40 0.43
C ALA A 452 -7.64 33.59 0.60
N ALA A 453 -8.14 34.76 0.99
CA ALA A 453 -7.27 35.89 1.35
C ALA A 453 -6.63 35.72 2.74
N SER A 454 -7.29 34.99 3.65
CA SER A 454 -6.81 34.69 4.99
C SER A 454 -5.74 33.60 4.99
N LEU A 455 -4.52 33.97 4.62
CA LEU A 455 -3.37 33.07 4.54
C LEU A 455 -2.19 33.60 5.35
N TYR A 456 -1.25 32.72 5.64
CA TYR A 456 0.09 33.07 6.07
C TYR A 456 0.70 34.08 5.09
N GLY A 457 1.21 35.20 5.63
CA GLY A 457 1.73 36.30 4.81
C GLY A 457 2.79 35.89 3.78
N GLY A 458 3.63 34.89 4.08
CA GLY A 458 4.59 34.37 3.09
C GLY A 458 3.91 33.68 1.90
N THR A 459 2.85 32.90 2.17
CA THR A 459 2.04 32.26 1.12
C THR A 459 1.24 33.29 0.33
N ARG A 460 0.72 34.33 0.99
CA ARG A 460 0.07 35.45 0.30
C ARG A 460 1.03 36.13 -0.69
N THR A 461 2.24 36.48 -0.25
CA THR A 461 3.27 37.07 -1.11
C THR A 461 3.67 36.14 -2.26
N LEU A 462 3.81 34.84 -2.00
CA LEU A 462 4.11 33.82 -3.01
C LEU A 462 3.05 33.82 -4.13
N LEU A 463 1.77 33.79 -3.75
CA LEU A 463 0.66 33.72 -4.70
C LEU A 463 0.42 35.03 -5.44
N GLU A 464 0.58 36.17 -4.77
CA GLU A 464 0.29 37.49 -5.35
C GLU A 464 1.41 37.99 -6.26
N HIS A 465 2.68 37.78 -5.88
CA HIS A 465 3.81 38.37 -6.60
C HIS A 465 4.64 37.32 -7.34
N THR A 466 5.14 36.30 -6.63
CA THR A 466 6.03 35.31 -7.25
C THR A 466 5.32 34.49 -8.33
N PHE A 467 4.07 34.09 -8.10
CA PHE A 467 3.30 33.35 -9.10
C PHE A 467 2.91 34.22 -10.30
N ALA A 468 2.62 35.50 -10.08
CA ALA A 468 2.41 36.46 -11.16
C ALA A 468 3.65 36.60 -12.05
N ASP A 469 4.85 36.64 -11.47
CA ASP A 469 6.12 36.64 -12.21
C ASP A 469 6.33 35.34 -13.03
N LEU A 470 5.76 34.22 -12.58
CA LEU A 470 5.72 32.94 -13.31
C LEU A 470 4.55 32.85 -14.32
N GLY A 471 3.76 33.91 -14.46
CA GLY A 471 2.61 33.97 -15.36
C GLY A 471 1.39 33.20 -14.87
N ILE A 472 1.29 32.91 -13.57
CA ILE A 472 0.13 32.24 -12.95
C ILE A 472 -0.67 33.31 -12.20
N GLU A 473 -1.94 33.47 -12.57
CA GLU A 473 -2.82 34.44 -11.93
C GLU A 473 -3.55 33.81 -10.74
N VAL A 474 -3.78 34.60 -9.68
CA VAL A 474 -4.52 34.15 -8.49
C VAL A 474 -5.63 35.14 -8.16
N SER A 475 -6.88 34.68 -8.12
CA SER A 475 -7.99 35.44 -7.54
C SER A 475 -8.11 35.10 -6.05
N PHE A 476 -8.29 36.14 -5.23
CA PHE A 476 -8.44 35.98 -3.79
C PHE A 476 -9.88 36.17 -3.35
N VAL A 477 -10.35 35.28 -2.48
CA VAL A 477 -11.64 35.36 -1.81
C VAL A 477 -11.43 36.07 -0.47
N ASP A 478 -11.85 37.34 -0.39
CA ASP A 478 -11.61 38.21 0.77
C ASP A 478 -12.22 37.68 2.06
N ASP A 479 -13.47 37.23 1.99
CA ASP A 479 -14.16 36.53 3.06
C ASP A 479 -14.28 35.04 2.73
N PRO A 480 -13.46 34.16 3.34
CA PRO A 480 -13.50 32.73 3.04
C PRO A 480 -14.81 32.05 3.46
N ASP A 481 -15.65 32.69 4.28
CA ASP A 481 -16.97 32.18 4.66
C ASP A 481 -18.04 32.49 3.59
N ASP A 482 -17.76 33.38 2.63
CA ASP A 482 -18.63 33.67 1.49
C ASP A 482 -18.43 32.61 0.38
N LEU A 483 -19.23 31.54 0.45
CA LEU A 483 -19.23 30.47 -0.53
C LEU A 483 -19.61 30.93 -1.95
N ASP A 484 -20.35 32.02 -2.11
CA ASP A 484 -20.68 32.55 -3.43
C ASP A 484 -19.50 33.31 -4.04
N ALA A 485 -18.67 33.97 -3.23
CA ALA A 485 -17.41 34.55 -3.68
C ALA A 485 -16.43 33.49 -4.20
N TRP A 486 -16.35 32.32 -3.57
CA TRP A 486 -15.59 31.18 -4.10
C TRP A 486 -16.08 30.74 -5.47
N ARG A 487 -17.41 30.57 -5.65
CA ARG A 487 -18.00 30.22 -6.95
C ARG A 487 -17.75 31.28 -8.01
N ALA A 488 -17.89 32.55 -7.65
CA ALA A 488 -17.71 33.68 -8.57
C ALA A 488 -16.26 33.87 -9.01
N ALA A 489 -15.28 33.51 -8.18
CA ALA A 489 -13.86 33.59 -8.51
C ALA A 489 -13.40 32.50 -9.50
N ILE A 490 -14.16 31.42 -9.66
CA ILE A 490 -13.85 30.34 -10.60
C ILE A 490 -14.12 30.81 -12.03
N ARG A 491 -13.15 30.58 -12.92
CA ARG A 491 -13.23 30.97 -14.33
C ARG A 491 -12.62 29.91 -15.25
N PRO A 492 -12.79 30.01 -16.57
CA PRO A 492 -12.08 29.14 -17.50
C PRO A 492 -10.56 29.20 -17.26
N GLY A 493 -9.92 28.04 -17.15
CA GLY A 493 -8.48 27.96 -16.84
C GLY A 493 -8.14 27.89 -15.34
N THR A 494 -9.11 27.98 -14.42
CA THR A 494 -8.85 27.67 -13.00
C THR A 494 -8.34 26.22 -12.86
N LYS A 495 -7.27 26.03 -12.08
CA LYS A 495 -6.60 24.74 -11.86
C LYS A 495 -6.73 24.17 -10.47
N ALA A 496 -6.98 24.99 -9.46
CA ALA A 496 -7.19 24.54 -8.08
C ALA A 496 -7.83 25.64 -7.24
N LEU A 497 -8.41 25.22 -6.13
CA LEU A 497 -8.74 26.09 -4.99
C LEU A 497 -7.71 25.87 -3.88
N PHE A 498 -7.36 26.92 -3.13
CA PHE A 498 -6.37 26.87 -2.06
C PHE A 498 -6.84 27.59 -0.79
N GLY A 499 -6.67 26.97 0.38
CA GLY A 499 -7.01 27.57 1.66
C GLY A 499 -6.23 27.01 2.84
N GLU A 500 -6.26 27.70 3.96
CA GLU A 500 -5.77 27.21 5.25
C GLU A 500 -6.93 26.61 6.05
N SER A 501 -6.70 25.48 6.71
CA SER A 501 -7.73 24.86 7.55
C SER A 501 -8.07 25.71 8.76
N VAL A 502 -7.06 26.32 9.39
CA VAL A 502 -7.19 27.36 10.41
C VAL A 502 -6.28 28.53 10.06
N GLY A 503 -6.89 29.67 9.73
CA GLY A 503 -6.16 30.86 9.32
C GLY A 503 -5.41 31.55 10.47
N ASN A 504 -4.19 32.01 10.20
CA ASN A 504 -3.36 32.75 11.16
C ASN A 504 -3.13 34.18 10.64
N PRO A 505 -3.44 35.26 11.40
CA PRO A 505 -3.68 35.31 12.85
C PRO A 505 -5.16 35.32 13.31
N ARG A 506 -6.13 35.30 12.38
CA ARG A 506 -7.57 35.48 12.71
C ARG A 506 -8.21 34.29 13.43
N GLY A 507 -7.64 33.10 13.31
CA GLY A 507 -8.24 31.88 13.86
C GLY A 507 -9.55 31.49 13.17
N ASN A 508 -9.73 31.83 11.89
CA ASN A 508 -10.90 31.40 11.14
C ASN A 508 -10.79 29.91 10.78
N VAL A 509 -11.89 29.17 10.92
CA VAL A 509 -11.95 27.74 10.59
C VAL A 509 -12.72 27.59 9.28
N LEU A 510 -12.03 27.22 8.21
CA LEU A 510 -12.60 27.13 6.87
C LEU A 510 -13.61 25.98 6.77
N ASP A 511 -14.76 26.20 6.12
CA ASP A 511 -15.70 25.12 5.80
C ASP A 511 -15.16 24.25 4.65
N LEU A 512 -14.25 23.34 4.99
CA LEU A 512 -13.52 22.52 4.03
C LEU A 512 -14.44 21.72 3.11
N ALA A 513 -15.50 21.12 3.68
CA ALA A 513 -16.44 20.31 2.90
C ALA A 513 -17.19 21.14 1.85
N ALA A 514 -17.60 22.36 2.20
CA ALA A 514 -18.30 23.24 1.28
C ALA A 514 -17.37 23.74 0.15
N VAL A 515 -16.12 24.12 0.47
CA VAL A 515 -15.15 24.55 -0.54
C VAL A 515 -14.71 23.39 -1.45
N ALA A 516 -14.55 22.19 -0.89
CA ALA A 516 -14.27 20.98 -1.67
C ALA A 516 -15.40 20.67 -2.66
N GLU A 517 -16.67 20.75 -2.23
CA GLU A 517 -17.82 20.55 -3.11
C GLU A 517 -17.82 21.57 -4.28
N ILE A 518 -17.51 22.84 -4.00
CA ILE A 518 -17.37 23.87 -5.03
C ILE A 518 -16.23 23.53 -6.00
N ALA A 519 -15.09 23.06 -5.49
CA ALA A 519 -13.95 22.65 -6.28
C ALA A 519 -14.28 21.51 -7.25
N HIS A 520 -14.86 20.44 -6.71
CA HIS A 520 -15.20 19.24 -7.48
C HIS A 520 -16.31 19.50 -8.49
N THR A 521 -17.30 20.34 -8.15
CA THR A 521 -18.32 20.80 -9.10
C THR A 521 -17.71 21.54 -10.29
N ALA A 522 -16.62 22.29 -10.07
CA ALA A 522 -15.87 22.97 -11.13
C ALA A 522 -14.84 22.09 -11.85
N GLY A 523 -14.66 20.83 -11.42
CA GLY A 523 -13.69 19.88 -11.97
C GLY A 523 -12.24 20.28 -11.68
N VAL A 524 -11.97 20.82 -10.48
CA VAL A 524 -10.62 21.18 -10.00
C VAL A 524 -10.38 20.64 -8.59
N PRO A 525 -9.14 20.29 -8.21
CA PRO A 525 -8.84 19.81 -6.86
C PRO A 525 -8.83 20.95 -5.84
N PHE A 526 -9.05 20.59 -4.58
CA PHE A 526 -8.88 21.46 -3.43
C PHE A 526 -7.58 21.16 -2.67
N VAL A 527 -6.74 22.18 -2.53
CA VAL A 527 -5.45 22.11 -1.84
C VAL A 527 -5.54 22.82 -0.50
N VAL A 528 -5.21 22.13 0.60
CA VAL A 528 -5.35 22.66 1.96
C VAL A 528 -4.00 22.73 2.66
N ASP A 529 -3.64 23.89 3.21
CA ASP A 529 -2.58 23.99 4.20
C ASP A 529 -3.12 23.64 5.59
N ASN A 530 -2.62 22.54 6.16
CA ASN A 530 -3.07 22.00 7.44
C ASN A 530 -2.02 22.12 8.56
N THR A 531 -1.10 23.09 8.42
CA THR A 531 0.03 23.28 9.33
C THR A 531 -0.37 23.49 10.79
N VAL A 532 -1.41 24.29 11.05
CA VAL A 532 -1.79 24.71 12.41
C VAL A 532 -2.48 23.57 13.17
N PRO A 533 -3.52 22.91 12.62
CA PRO A 533 -4.18 21.81 13.34
C PRO A 533 -3.32 20.54 13.37
N THR A 534 -2.48 20.34 12.35
CA THR A 534 -1.81 19.06 12.05
C THR A 534 -2.83 17.94 11.76
N PRO A 535 -2.38 16.75 11.31
CA PRO A 535 -3.28 15.63 11.10
C PRO A 535 -3.97 15.14 12.40
N TYR A 536 -3.47 15.56 13.58
CA TYR A 536 -4.01 15.15 14.87
C TYR A 536 -5.34 15.83 15.21
N LEU A 537 -5.46 17.14 14.97
CA LEU A 537 -6.68 17.89 15.29
C LEU A 537 -7.69 17.89 14.13
N LEU A 538 -7.22 17.79 12.89
CA LEU A 538 -8.04 17.81 11.68
C LEU A 538 -7.33 17.09 10.53
N ARG A 539 -8.07 16.22 9.82
CA ARG A 539 -7.63 15.60 8.55
C ARG A 539 -8.45 16.14 7.39
N PRO A 540 -7.95 17.11 6.60
CA PRO A 540 -8.71 17.72 5.51
C PRO A 540 -9.20 16.75 4.44
N ILE A 541 -8.47 15.65 4.22
CA ILE A 541 -8.85 14.61 3.23
C ILE A 541 -10.21 14.00 3.57
N GLU A 542 -10.51 13.79 4.87
CA GLU A 542 -11.80 13.30 5.34
C GLU A 542 -12.95 14.32 5.11
N HIS A 543 -12.62 15.53 4.68
CA HIS A 543 -13.53 16.62 4.35
C HIS A 543 -13.42 17.09 2.89
N GLY A 544 -12.85 16.26 2.00
CA GLY A 544 -12.86 16.48 0.55
C GLY A 544 -11.66 17.25 0.00
N ALA A 545 -10.64 17.56 0.81
CA ALA A 545 -9.37 18.04 0.27
C ALA A 545 -8.68 16.93 -0.53
N ASP A 546 -8.10 17.27 -1.67
CA ASP A 546 -7.41 16.30 -2.53
C ASP A 546 -5.90 16.27 -2.27
N ILE A 547 -5.36 17.42 -1.87
CA ILE A 547 -3.93 17.59 -1.60
C ILE A 547 -3.79 18.39 -0.31
N VAL A 548 -2.93 17.93 0.60
CA VAL A 548 -2.64 18.63 1.85
C VAL A 548 -1.18 19.06 1.87
N VAL A 549 -0.90 20.28 2.31
CA VAL A 549 0.46 20.77 2.54
C VAL A 549 0.67 21.09 4.00
N HIS A 550 1.90 20.85 4.48
CA HIS A 550 2.32 21.29 5.81
C HIS A 550 3.68 21.98 5.75
N SER A 551 3.81 23.02 6.57
CA SER A 551 5.11 23.42 7.10
C SER A 551 5.47 22.52 8.29
N THR A 552 6.22 21.44 8.03
CA THR A 552 6.67 20.51 9.08
C THR A 552 7.57 21.17 10.14
N THR A 553 8.13 22.33 9.81
CA THR A 553 8.84 23.25 10.72
C THR A 553 8.05 23.60 11.99
N LYS A 554 6.71 23.57 11.94
CA LYS A 554 5.83 24.00 13.05
C LYS A 554 5.49 22.82 13.97
N PHE A 555 4.22 22.59 14.24
CA PHE A 555 3.74 21.61 15.22
C PHE A 555 4.15 20.16 14.93
N LEU A 556 4.30 19.76 13.66
CA LEU A 556 4.79 18.43 13.30
C LEU A 556 6.21 18.18 13.85
N GLY A 557 7.15 19.10 13.59
CA GLY A 557 8.50 19.06 14.16
C GLY A 557 8.52 19.41 15.65
N GLY A 558 7.73 20.39 16.08
CA GLY A 558 7.41 20.72 17.48
C GLY A 558 8.54 21.36 18.30
N HIS A 559 9.79 21.28 17.84
CA HIS A 559 10.95 21.58 18.68
C HIS A 559 11.75 22.80 18.24
N GLY A 560 11.35 23.49 17.16
CA GLY A 560 12.03 24.72 16.71
C GLY A 560 13.44 24.49 16.16
N THR A 561 13.76 23.27 15.74
CA THR A 561 15.13 22.84 15.39
C THR A 561 15.35 22.54 13.91
N ALA A 562 14.29 22.26 13.13
CA ALA A 562 14.41 21.83 11.75
C ALA A 562 13.38 22.56 10.85
N ILE A 563 13.85 23.07 9.72
CA ILE A 563 12.98 23.59 8.65
C ILE A 563 12.66 22.44 7.70
N GLY A 564 11.39 22.33 7.33
CA GLY A 564 10.88 21.37 6.37
C GLY A 564 9.45 21.69 5.95
N GLY A 565 9.02 21.02 4.89
CA GLY A 565 7.63 20.96 4.44
C GLY A 565 7.33 19.60 3.85
N ILE A 566 6.06 19.33 3.61
CA ILE A 566 5.60 18.08 3.01
C ILE A 566 4.29 18.31 2.26
N VAL A 567 4.15 17.63 1.12
CA VAL A 567 2.91 17.57 0.34
C VAL A 567 2.37 16.16 0.45
N VAL A 568 1.10 16.02 0.80
CA VAL A 568 0.38 14.74 0.89
C VAL A 568 -0.62 14.70 -0.25
N ASP A 569 -0.55 13.63 -1.03
CA ASP A 569 -1.52 13.28 -2.06
C ASP A 569 -2.64 12.45 -1.41
N GLY A 570 -3.88 12.92 -1.52
CA GLY A 570 -5.04 12.19 -1.04
C GLY A 570 -5.43 11.01 -1.93
N GLY A 571 -5.00 11.01 -3.19
CA GLY A 571 -5.38 9.98 -4.16
C GLY A 571 -6.88 9.97 -4.49
N THR A 572 -7.58 11.07 -4.23
CA THR A 572 -9.04 11.20 -4.35
C THR A 572 -9.49 11.87 -5.65
N PHE A 573 -8.66 12.74 -6.25
CA PHE A 573 -9.01 13.50 -7.43
C PHE A 573 -8.74 12.73 -8.73
N ASP A 574 -9.77 12.57 -9.57
CA ASP A 574 -9.64 11.93 -10.88
C ASP A 574 -9.07 12.90 -11.92
N PHE A 575 -7.76 12.95 -12.03
CA PHE A 575 -7.08 13.76 -13.06
C PHE A 575 -7.39 13.28 -14.48
N GLY A 576 -7.73 11.99 -14.66
CA GLY A 576 -8.07 11.40 -15.96
C GLY A 576 -9.37 11.94 -16.53
N ALA A 577 -10.39 12.12 -15.69
CA ALA A 577 -11.65 12.77 -16.05
C ALA A 577 -11.47 14.23 -16.49
N HIS A 578 -10.31 14.83 -16.20
CA HIS A 578 -9.97 16.22 -16.48
C HIS A 578 -8.65 16.35 -17.28
N ALA A 579 -8.38 15.40 -18.18
CA ALA A 579 -7.14 15.31 -18.96
C ALA A 579 -6.73 16.63 -19.64
N ASP A 580 -7.68 17.34 -20.26
CA ASP A 580 -7.42 18.63 -20.93
C ASP A 580 -6.93 19.72 -19.96
N ARG A 581 -7.35 19.65 -18.69
CA ARG A 581 -6.90 20.58 -17.64
C ARG A 581 -5.54 20.21 -17.08
N TYR A 582 -5.23 18.93 -16.99
CA TYR A 582 -4.00 18.43 -16.35
C TYR A 582 -3.14 17.57 -17.29
N PRO A 583 -2.75 18.08 -18.48
CA PRO A 583 -1.98 17.28 -19.44
C PRO A 583 -0.60 16.89 -18.89
N GLY A 584 -0.07 17.62 -17.92
CA GLY A 584 1.19 17.24 -17.27
C GLY A 584 1.13 15.92 -16.49
N LEU A 585 -0.06 15.52 -16.02
CA LEU A 585 -0.29 14.25 -15.33
C LEU A 585 -0.78 13.16 -16.30
N VAL A 586 -1.60 13.54 -17.29
CA VAL A 586 -2.33 12.57 -18.12
C VAL A 586 -1.67 12.30 -19.47
N ALA A 587 -1.07 13.31 -20.12
CA ALA A 587 -0.46 13.12 -21.43
C ALA A 587 0.93 12.46 -21.30
N PRO A 588 1.40 11.75 -22.35
CA PRO A 588 2.77 11.26 -22.45
C PRO A 588 3.82 12.34 -22.14
N ASP A 589 4.63 12.15 -21.10
CA ASP A 589 5.70 13.09 -20.74
C ASP A 589 6.97 12.78 -21.56
N PRO A 590 7.44 13.70 -22.41
CA PRO A 590 8.63 13.48 -23.25
C PRO A 590 9.93 13.36 -22.43
N THR A 591 9.95 13.81 -21.18
CA THR A 591 11.11 13.69 -20.27
C THR A 591 11.22 12.32 -19.62
N TYR A 592 10.19 11.48 -19.79
CA TYR A 592 10.12 10.09 -19.28
C TYR A 592 9.69 9.12 -20.39
N GLN A 593 10.27 9.28 -21.59
CA GLN A 593 10.07 8.37 -22.74
C GLN A 593 8.60 8.17 -23.15
N GLY A 594 7.75 9.18 -22.95
CA GLY A 594 6.33 9.12 -23.31
C GLY A 594 5.44 8.46 -22.27
N LEU A 595 5.94 8.25 -21.04
CA LEU A 595 5.15 7.78 -19.92
C LEU A 595 4.00 8.74 -19.58
N SER A 596 2.78 8.24 -19.46
CA SER A 596 1.69 8.95 -18.78
C SER A 596 1.71 8.61 -17.29
N PHE A 597 1.84 9.62 -16.42
CA PHE A 597 1.82 9.40 -14.97
C PHE A 597 0.46 8.85 -14.50
N TRP A 598 -0.63 9.35 -15.08
CA TRP A 598 -1.98 8.92 -14.74
C TRP A 598 -2.26 7.48 -15.18
N GLU A 599 -1.92 7.13 -16.42
CA GLU A 599 -2.13 5.76 -16.92
C GLU A 599 -1.32 4.74 -16.11
N ARG A 600 -0.08 5.08 -15.78
CA ARG A 600 0.82 4.16 -15.09
C ARG A 600 0.56 4.06 -13.59
N PHE A 601 0.33 5.18 -12.91
CA PHE A 601 0.32 5.27 -11.45
C PHE A 601 -1.00 5.81 -10.86
N GLY A 602 -1.98 6.08 -11.72
CA GLY A 602 -3.35 6.40 -11.31
C GLY A 602 -4.05 5.22 -10.59
N PRO A 603 -3.91 3.96 -11.03
CA PRO A 603 -4.48 2.81 -10.32
C PRO A 603 -3.99 2.70 -8.86
N ASP A 604 -2.71 3.00 -8.63
CA ASP A 604 -2.09 2.99 -7.30
C ASP A 604 -2.34 4.30 -6.52
N ARG A 605 -3.01 5.29 -7.16
CA ARG A 605 -3.37 6.60 -6.58
C ARG A 605 -2.17 7.41 -6.09
N ILE A 606 -1.03 7.30 -6.76
CA ILE A 606 0.21 8.03 -6.43
C ILE A 606 0.71 8.93 -7.57
N ALA A 607 -0.03 9.04 -8.68
CA ALA A 607 0.39 9.78 -9.87
C ALA A 607 0.78 11.24 -9.57
N TYR A 608 0.03 11.94 -8.72
CA TYR A 608 0.30 13.33 -8.38
C TYR A 608 1.57 13.48 -7.54
N ALA A 609 1.71 12.71 -6.45
CA ALA A 609 2.92 12.69 -5.64
C ALA A 609 4.17 12.31 -6.45
N LEU A 610 4.08 11.27 -7.29
CA LEU A 610 5.22 10.81 -8.06
C LEU A 610 5.67 11.85 -9.09
N ARG A 611 4.73 12.47 -9.82
CA ARG A 611 5.07 13.56 -10.74
C ARG A 611 5.73 14.74 -10.01
N LEU A 612 5.19 15.13 -8.84
CA LEU A 612 5.78 16.19 -8.02
C LEU A 612 7.23 15.86 -7.66
N ARG A 613 7.51 14.63 -7.22
CA ARG A 613 8.85 14.15 -6.88
C ARG A 613 9.79 14.21 -8.08
N VAL A 614 9.39 13.61 -9.19
CA VAL A 614 10.31 13.32 -10.31
C VAL A 614 10.42 14.46 -11.32
N ARG A 615 9.48 15.40 -11.34
CA ARG A 615 9.56 16.62 -12.16
C ARG A 615 9.99 17.81 -11.32
N LEU A 616 9.23 18.17 -10.30
CA LEU A 616 9.40 19.45 -9.62
C LEU A 616 10.49 19.41 -8.54
N LEU A 617 10.43 18.45 -7.62
CA LEU A 617 11.48 18.29 -6.60
C LEU A 617 12.82 17.97 -7.27
N ARG A 618 12.81 17.14 -8.31
CA ARG A 618 14.00 16.86 -9.13
C ARG A 618 14.59 18.14 -9.71
N ASP A 619 13.80 18.93 -10.44
CA ASP A 619 14.34 19.98 -11.30
C ASP A 619 14.56 21.30 -10.53
N LEU A 620 13.72 21.62 -9.54
CA LEU A 620 13.85 22.83 -8.70
C LEU A 620 14.71 22.60 -7.45
N GLY A 621 14.86 21.34 -7.02
CA GLY A 621 15.81 20.93 -5.99
C GLY A 621 15.55 21.34 -4.53
N PRO A 622 14.35 21.70 -4.04
CA PRO A 622 14.15 22.00 -2.63
C PRO A 622 14.05 20.71 -1.79
N ALA A 623 15.04 19.83 -1.88
CA ALA A 623 15.06 18.57 -1.13
C ALA A 623 15.31 18.80 0.36
N VAL A 624 14.63 18.04 1.21
CA VAL A 624 14.86 18.05 2.66
C VAL A 624 16.13 17.28 3.02
N SER A 625 16.86 17.74 4.03
CA SER A 625 18.01 17.00 4.57
C SER A 625 17.55 15.73 5.29
N PRO A 626 18.27 14.58 5.16
CA PRO A 626 18.01 13.39 5.96
C PRO A 626 18.10 13.65 7.47
N LEU A 627 18.96 14.58 7.90
CA LEU A 627 19.05 14.98 9.31
C LEU A 627 17.78 15.70 9.77
N ASN A 628 17.25 16.63 8.96
CA ASN A 628 15.99 17.31 9.27
C ASN A 628 14.82 16.32 9.27
N SER A 629 14.83 15.34 8.35
CA SER A 629 13.85 14.26 8.30
C SER A 629 13.87 13.43 9.58
N PHE A 630 15.07 13.07 10.06
CA PHE A 630 15.22 12.35 11.33
C PHE A 630 14.70 13.18 12.52
N LEU A 631 15.07 14.46 12.63
CA LEU A 631 14.58 15.35 13.69
C LEU A 631 13.06 15.51 13.66
N LEU A 632 12.48 15.55 12.45
CA LEU A 632 11.03 15.59 12.27
C LEU A 632 10.36 14.30 12.75
N LEU A 633 10.94 13.12 12.50
CA LEU A 633 10.42 11.86 13.08
C LEU A 633 10.36 11.92 14.60
N GLN A 634 11.40 12.45 15.26
CA GLN A 634 11.41 12.62 16.72
C GLN A 634 10.28 13.55 17.20
N GLY A 635 10.00 14.60 16.42
CA GLY A 635 8.83 15.45 16.65
C GLY A 635 7.52 14.66 16.55
N ILE A 636 7.30 13.99 15.42
CA ILE A 636 6.04 13.30 15.10
C ILE A 636 5.70 12.22 16.14
N GLU A 637 6.67 11.50 16.67
CA GLU A 637 6.45 10.44 17.66
C GLU A 637 5.76 10.92 18.95
N THR A 638 5.85 12.22 19.25
CA THR A 638 5.22 12.87 20.41
C THR A 638 4.09 13.82 20.03
N LEU A 639 3.63 13.80 18.78
CA LEU A 639 2.69 14.78 18.24
C LEU A 639 1.40 14.89 19.05
N SER A 640 0.68 13.79 19.24
CA SER A 640 -0.57 13.78 20.01
C SER A 640 -0.41 14.36 21.42
N LEU A 641 0.62 13.92 22.14
CA LEU A 641 0.92 14.34 23.51
C LEU A 641 1.19 15.85 23.59
N ARG A 642 1.95 16.38 22.62
CA ARG A 642 2.25 17.81 22.55
C ARG A 642 1.00 18.60 22.18
N LEU A 643 0.22 18.17 21.19
CA LEU A 643 -0.97 18.91 20.75
C LEU A 643 -2.07 18.92 21.79
N ASP A 644 -2.27 17.84 22.56
CA ASP A 644 -3.20 17.83 23.69
C ASP A 644 -2.81 18.91 24.72
N ARG A 645 -1.53 18.97 25.09
CA ARG A 645 -1.03 19.96 26.05
C ARG A 645 -1.10 21.39 25.49
N HIS A 646 -0.66 21.59 24.25
CA HIS A 646 -0.72 22.88 23.57
C HIS A 646 -2.16 23.42 23.55
N THR A 647 -3.12 22.59 23.15
CA THR A 647 -4.53 22.95 23.03
C THR A 647 -5.14 23.23 24.40
N ALA A 648 -4.92 22.36 25.38
CA ALA A 648 -5.42 22.57 26.75
C ALA A 648 -4.86 23.85 27.40
N ASN A 649 -3.57 24.16 27.18
CA ASN A 649 -2.98 25.40 27.65
C ASN A 649 -3.58 26.61 26.94
N ALA A 650 -3.69 26.57 25.60
CA ALA A 650 -4.22 27.67 24.81
C ALA A 650 -5.68 28.00 25.13
N GLU A 651 -6.53 27.00 25.33
CA GLU A 651 -7.93 27.23 25.73
C GLU A 651 -8.03 27.92 27.09
N ARG A 652 -7.18 27.53 28.06
CA ARG A 652 -7.13 28.17 29.39
C ARG A 652 -6.59 29.58 29.31
N VAL A 653 -5.54 29.81 28.52
CA VAL A 653 -5.00 31.16 28.25
C VAL A 653 -6.04 32.05 27.57
N ALA A 654 -6.74 31.54 26.54
CA ALA A 654 -7.77 32.28 25.82
C ALA A 654 -8.92 32.68 26.74
N ALA A 655 -9.44 31.74 27.53
CA ALA A 655 -10.52 32.00 28.49
C ALA A 655 -10.08 32.98 29.59
N TRP A 656 -8.85 32.85 30.09
CA TRP A 656 -8.31 33.75 31.10
C TRP A 656 -8.15 35.17 30.56
N LEU A 657 -7.55 35.34 29.38
CA LEU A 657 -7.38 36.64 28.73
C LEU A 657 -8.73 37.30 28.40
N ALA A 658 -9.72 36.53 27.96
CA ALA A 658 -11.05 37.05 27.64
C ALA A 658 -11.80 37.64 28.86
N ALA A 659 -11.37 37.31 30.09
CA ALA A 659 -11.92 37.85 31.32
C ALA A 659 -11.20 39.10 31.84
N ARG A 660 -10.15 39.58 31.15
CA ARG A 660 -9.31 40.69 31.60
C ARG A 660 -9.81 42.04 31.10
N PRO A 661 -9.88 43.08 31.95
CA PRO A 661 -10.33 44.41 31.53
C PRO A 661 -9.38 45.11 30.56
N GLU A 662 -8.10 44.73 30.55
CA GLU A 662 -7.08 45.26 29.63
C GLU A 662 -7.21 44.70 28.21
N VAL A 663 -7.99 43.63 28.03
CA VAL A 663 -8.16 42.90 26.77
C VAL A 663 -9.48 43.30 26.11
N VAL A 664 -9.41 43.80 24.88
CA VAL A 664 -10.57 44.19 24.07
C VAL A 664 -11.22 42.96 23.44
N ARG A 665 -10.40 42.05 22.91
CA ARG A 665 -10.87 40.86 22.19
C ARG A 665 -9.82 39.75 22.26
N VAL A 666 -10.30 38.52 22.31
CA VAL A 666 -9.48 37.32 22.08
C VAL A 666 -10.04 36.58 20.88
N ASP A 667 -9.17 36.35 19.89
CA ASP A 667 -9.47 35.60 18.68
C ASP A 667 -8.93 34.18 18.83
N HIS A 668 -9.82 33.25 19.18
CA HIS A 668 -9.54 31.81 19.23
C HIS A 668 -10.82 31.00 18.95
N PRO A 669 -10.80 29.96 18.10
CA PRO A 669 -12.02 29.24 17.72
C PRO A 669 -12.73 28.51 18.88
N SER A 670 -12.03 28.19 19.96
CA SER A 670 -12.64 27.53 21.11
C SER A 670 -13.57 28.43 21.93
N LEU A 671 -13.47 29.76 21.79
CA LEU A 671 -14.28 30.69 22.56
C LEU A 671 -15.72 30.76 22.02
N PRO A 672 -16.76 30.75 22.88
CA PRO A 672 -18.16 30.88 22.44
C PRO A 672 -18.47 32.19 21.72
N THR A 673 -17.64 33.22 21.91
CA THR A 673 -17.74 34.53 21.23
C THR A 673 -17.14 34.50 19.82
N SER A 674 -16.41 33.45 19.45
CA SER A 674 -15.83 33.31 18.11
C SER A 674 -16.93 33.04 17.07
N PRO A 675 -16.95 33.76 15.92
CA PRO A 675 -17.82 33.44 14.80
C PRO A 675 -17.66 31.98 14.31
N TRP A 676 -16.46 31.43 14.46
CA TRP A 676 -16.11 30.08 14.00
C TRP A 676 -16.26 29.01 15.08
N HIS A 677 -16.86 29.31 16.24
CA HIS A 677 -17.03 28.33 17.32
C HIS A 677 -17.80 27.08 16.85
N ALA A 678 -18.85 27.27 16.05
CA ALA A 678 -19.61 26.16 15.49
C ALA A 678 -18.78 25.31 14.52
N ALA A 679 -18.01 25.94 13.64
CA ALA A 679 -17.10 25.27 12.70
C ALA A 679 -15.98 24.53 13.45
N ALA A 680 -15.41 25.13 14.49
CA ALA A 680 -14.41 24.51 15.34
C ALA A 680 -14.94 23.23 16.01
N ARG A 681 -16.16 23.24 16.54
CA ARG A 681 -16.76 22.02 17.11
C ARG A 681 -16.99 20.92 16.07
N ARG A 682 -17.20 21.29 14.80
CA ARG A 682 -17.41 20.33 13.70
C ARG A 682 -16.07 19.73 13.22
N TYR A 683 -15.09 20.58 12.96
CA TYR A 683 -13.84 20.21 12.28
C TYR A 683 -12.68 19.91 13.24
N LEU A 684 -12.71 20.45 14.46
CA LEU A 684 -11.62 20.35 15.44
C LEU A 684 -12.12 19.70 16.74
N PRO A 685 -12.63 18.45 16.70
CA PRO A 685 -13.25 17.81 17.86
C PRO A 685 -12.28 17.55 19.03
N ARG A 686 -10.96 17.57 18.76
CA ARG A 686 -9.90 17.45 19.77
C ARG A 686 -9.38 18.82 20.28
N GLY A 687 -10.02 19.91 19.86
CA GLY A 687 -9.75 21.29 20.28
C GLY A 687 -9.03 22.12 19.21
N ALA A 688 -9.04 23.44 19.43
CA ALA A 688 -8.82 24.43 18.37
C ALA A 688 -7.35 24.86 18.14
N GLY A 689 -6.39 24.06 18.61
CA GLY A 689 -4.96 24.34 18.46
C GLY A 689 -4.40 25.31 19.50
N ALA A 690 -3.21 25.86 19.22
CA ALA A 690 -2.39 26.58 20.20
C ALA A 690 -2.09 28.05 19.84
N VAL A 691 -2.66 28.54 18.75
CA VAL A 691 -2.40 29.89 18.23
C VAL A 691 -3.63 30.74 18.47
N LEU A 692 -3.46 31.83 19.22
CA LEU A 692 -4.51 32.81 19.46
C LEU A 692 -3.97 34.21 19.23
N SER A 693 -4.88 35.15 18.98
CA SER A 693 -4.56 36.57 18.97
C SER A 693 -5.34 37.29 20.07
N VAL A 694 -4.72 38.30 20.67
CA VAL A 694 -5.33 39.14 21.69
C VAL A 694 -5.17 40.60 21.30
N ASP A 695 -6.26 41.36 21.34
CA ASP A 695 -6.24 42.80 21.11
C ASP A 695 -6.25 43.53 22.46
N LEU A 696 -5.23 44.36 22.69
CA LEU A 696 -5.04 45.06 23.96
C LEU A 696 -5.57 46.50 23.90
N ALA A 697 -6.23 46.90 24.99
CA ALA A 697 -6.60 48.29 25.20
C ALA A 697 -5.32 49.15 25.30
N GLY A 698 -5.27 50.26 24.55
CA GLY A 698 -4.08 51.13 24.47
C GLY A 698 -3.24 50.96 23.20
N GLY A 699 -3.66 50.09 22.27
CA GLY A 699 -3.13 50.03 20.90
C GLY A 699 -1.63 49.72 20.81
N LEU A 700 -0.94 50.37 19.87
CA LEU A 700 0.45 50.07 19.51
C LEU A 700 1.42 50.11 20.70
N ALA A 701 1.25 51.08 21.59
CA ALA A 701 2.14 51.24 22.75
C ALA A 701 1.91 50.13 23.78
N ALA A 702 0.65 49.75 24.02
CA ALA A 702 0.30 48.66 24.92
C ALA A 702 0.81 47.31 24.38
N GLY A 703 0.61 47.02 23.10
CA GLY A 703 1.10 45.80 22.45
C GLY A 703 2.62 45.63 22.53
N ARG A 704 3.38 46.71 22.33
CA ARG A 704 4.85 46.71 22.50
C ARG A 704 5.25 46.41 23.94
N ARG A 705 4.72 47.18 24.90
CA ARG A 705 5.04 46.99 26.32
C ARG A 705 4.65 45.63 26.84
N PHE A 706 3.53 45.09 26.36
CA PHE A 706 3.08 43.74 26.70
C PHE A 706 4.17 42.72 26.36
N VAL A 707 4.59 42.65 25.10
CA VAL A 707 5.59 41.67 24.65
C VAL A 707 6.96 41.91 25.31
N GLU A 708 7.37 43.16 25.51
CA GLU A 708 8.62 43.51 26.21
C GLU A 708 8.59 43.17 27.72
N GLY A 709 7.41 43.11 28.31
CA GLY A 709 7.18 42.78 29.72
C GLY A 709 7.18 41.28 30.02
N LEU A 710 7.01 40.42 29.01
CA LEU A 710 7.04 38.97 29.15
C LEU A 710 8.47 38.49 29.48
N ARG A 711 8.56 37.40 30.25
CA ARG A 711 9.83 36.77 30.65
C ARG A 711 9.92 35.31 30.25
N LEU A 712 8.78 34.63 30.11
CA LEU A 712 8.68 33.24 29.71
C LEU A 712 8.37 33.13 28.22
N PHE A 713 7.36 33.87 27.75
CA PHE A 713 7.06 33.93 26.32
C PHE A 713 8.22 34.57 25.56
N SER A 714 8.77 33.85 24.58
CA SER A 714 9.86 34.37 23.76
C SER A 714 9.33 35.27 22.65
N HIS A 715 9.98 36.42 22.43
CA HIS A 715 9.61 37.35 21.36
C HIS A 715 10.24 36.95 20.02
N LEU A 716 9.49 36.23 19.17
CA LEU A 716 9.95 35.86 17.81
C LEU A 716 8.80 35.54 16.85
N ALA A 717 9.11 35.55 15.56
CA ALA A 717 8.17 35.27 14.48
C ALA A 717 8.07 33.76 14.14
N ASN A 718 7.69 32.92 15.11
CA ASN A 718 7.43 31.49 14.91
C ASN A 718 6.12 31.04 15.60
N ILE A 719 5.66 29.82 15.32
CA ILE A 719 4.54 29.14 16.00
C ILE A 719 4.84 27.63 16.15
N GLY A 720 4.10 26.96 17.02
CA GLY A 720 4.05 25.49 17.10
C GLY A 720 5.32 24.84 17.62
N ASP A 721 6.02 25.58 18.47
CA ASP A 721 7.23 25.20 19.16
C ASP A 721 6.85 24.84 20.62
N ALA A 722 7.57 23.89 21.25
CA ALA A 722 7.37 23.51 22.64
C ALA A 722 7.41 24.68 23.66
N ARG A 723 8.11 25.78 23.32
CA ARG A 723 8.17 27.01 24.12
C ARG A 723 7.08 27.97 23.67
N SER A 724 6.51 28.68 24.63
CA SER A 724 5.54 29.73 24.39
C SER A 724 6.19 30.92 23.69
N LEU A 725 5.53 31.43 22.65
CA LEU A 725 6.03 32.51 21.80
C LEU A 725 5.02 33.63 21.72
N ALA A 726 5.50 34.87 21.68
CA ALA A 726 4.70 36.06 21.49
C ALA A 726 5.27 36.93 20.39
N ILE A 727 4.41 37.59 19.63
CA ILE A 727 4.82 38.64 18.71
C ILE A 727 3.72 39.68 18.58
N HIS A 728 4.12 40.94 18.49
CA HIS A 728 3.21 42.07 18.22
C HIS A 728 3.33 42.46 16.74
N PRO A 729 2.44 41.99 15.85
CA PRO A 729 2.64 42.08 14.40
C PRO A 729 2.74 43.52 13.90
N ALA A 730 1.96 44.45 14.47
CA ALA A 730 1.93 45.84 14.05
C ALA A 730 3.29 46.57 14.20
N SER A 731 4.10 46.22 15.21
CA SER A 731 5.44 46.81 15.38
C SER A 731 6.57 45.92 14.88
N THR A 732 6.27 44.78 14.26
CA THR A 732 7.28 43.81 13.82
C THR A 732 6.99 43.34 12.39
N THR A 733 6.31 42.22 12.21
CA THR A 733 6.13 41.55 10.91
C THR A 733 5.36 42.38 9.89
N HIS A 734 4.53 43.32 10.34
CA HIS A 734 3.72 44.20 9.49
C HIS A 734 4.10 45.68 9.65
N ALA A 735 5.27 45.97 10.24
CA ALA A 735 5.72 47.35 10.47
C ALA A 735 5.96 48.13 9.17
N GLN A 736 6.22 47.45 8.05
CA GLN A 736 6.38 48.08 6.74
C GLN A 736 5.06 48.43 6.02
N LEU A 737 3.90 47.96 6.50
CA LEU A 737 2.60 48.27 5.89
C LEU A 737 2.07 49.60 6.40
N GLU A 738 1.29 50.31 5.58
CA GLU A 738 0.54 51.48 6.03
C GLU A 738 -0.59 51.07 6.99
N PRO A 739 -1.07 51.96 7.89
CA PRO A 739 -2.08 51.64 8.89
C PRO A 739 -3.34 50.96 8.33
N ASP A 740 -3.89 51.47 7.22
CA ASP A 740 -5.09 50.93 6.59
C ASP A 740 -4.87 49.53 6.00
N GLN A 741 -3.66 49.27 5.47
CA GLN A 741 -3.27 47.96 4.95
C GLN A 741 -3.17 46.93 6.07
N ARG A 742 -2.64 47.31 7.25
CA ARG A 742 -2.60 46.44 8.43
C ARG A 742 -4.00 46.07 8.89
N LEU A 743 -4.90 47.05 8.96
CA LEU A 743 -6.29 46.84 9.35
C LEU A 743 -7.00 45.90 8.38
N HIS A 744 -6.79 46.07 7.08
CA HIS A 744 -7.35 45.17 6.06
C HIS A 744 -6.82 43.72 6.22
N ALA A 745 -5.55 43.55 6.59
CA ALA A 745 -4.97 42.25 6.94
C ALA A 745 -5.45 41.69 8.30
N GLY A 746 -6.32 42.40 9.02
CA GLY A 746 -6.80 42.01 10.35
C GLY A 746 -5.81 42.27 11.48
N VAL A 747 -4.79 43.11 11.26
CA VAL A 747 -3.78 43.48 12.26
C VAL A 747 -4.15 44.84 12.85
N THR A 748 -4.80 44.83 14.01
CA THR A 748 -5.07 46.05 14.78
C THR A 748 -3.81 46.55 15.48
N PRO A 749 -3.73 47.85 15.87
CA PRO A 749 -2.57 48.38 16.55
C PRO A 749 -2.23 47.67 17.86
N GLY A 750 -3.21 47.11 18.57
CA GLY A 750 -3.01 46.41 19.85
C GLY A 750 -2.86 44.89 19.73
N LEU A 751 -2.91 44.33 18.52
CA LEU A 751 -2.92 42.89 18.31
C LEU A 751 -1.59 42.25 18.71
N VAL A 752 -1.64 41.27 19.61
CA VAL A 752 -0.52 40.37 19.94
C VAL A 752 -0.92 38.96 19.57
N ARG A 753 -0.07 38.26 18.83
CA ARG A 753 -0.23 36.82 18.56
C ARG A 753 0.57 36.02 19.57
N LEU A 754 -0.08 35.02 20.16
CA LEU A 754 0.52 34.05 21.05
C LEU A 754 0.52 32.67 20.38
N SER A 755 1.64 31.95 20.48
CA SER A 755 1.73 30.52 20.23
C SER A 755 2.02 29.87 21.58
N VAL A 756 1.02 29.24 22.17
CA VAL A 756 1.11 28.70 23.53
C VAL A 756 1.85 27.38 23.52
N GLY A 757 2.86 27.25 24.37
CA GLY A 757 3.76 26.12 24.49
C GLY A 757 3.29 25.05 25.48
N LEU A 758 4.26 24.25 25.95
CA LEU A 758 4.05 23.08 26.81
C LEU A 758 4.29 23.35 28.30
N GLU A 759 4.56 24.60 28.67
CA GLU A 759 4.86 25.00 30.05
C GLU A 759 3.68 24.73 31.01
N GLY A 760 3.95 24.84 32.31
CA GLY A 760 2.92 24.82 33.35
C GLY A 760 1.95 25.99 33.16
N ILE A 761 0.63 25.71 33.18
CA ILE A 761 -0.38 26.73 32.91
C ILE A 761 -0.28 27.94 33.86
N ASP A 762 -0.01 27.70 35.15
CA ASP A 762 0.08 28.78 36.13
C ASP A 762 1.25 29.73 35.86
N ASP A 763 2.38 29.20 35.36
CA ASP A 763 3.54 30.01 34.98
C ASP A 763 3.26 30.86 33.74
N LEU A 764 2.51 30.30 32.78
CA LEU A 764 2.06 31.02 31.59
C LEU A 764 1.14 32.18 31.97
N LEU A 765 0.13 31.94 32.80
CA LEU A 765 -0.79 32.98 33.26
C LEU A 765 -0.07 34.05 34.08
N ALA A 766 0.88 33.66 34.95
CA ALA A 766 1.69 34.60 35.71
C ALA A 766 2.58 35.47 34.82
N ASP A 767 3.10 34.93 33.70
CA ASP A 767 3.86 35.73 32.73
C ASP A 767 2.97 36.69 31.94
N LEU A 768 1.79 36.23 31.52
CA LEU A 768 0.82 37.08 30.84
C LEU A 768 0.32 38.21 31.74
N GLU A 769 0.09 37.96 33.04
CA GLU A 769 -0.23 39.02 34.03
C GLU A 769 0.87 40.08 34.09
N ARG A 770 2.16 39.68 34.07
CA ARG A 770 3.27 40.64 34.00
C ARG A 770 3.22 41.47 32.73
N GLY A 771 2.95 40.84 31.58
CA GLY A 771 2.76 41.52 30.30
C GLY A 771 1.61 42.53 30.35
N LEU A 772 0.44 42.15 30.90
CA LEU A 772 -0.71 43.04 31.04
C LEU A 772 -0.43 44.21 31.97
N ALA A 773 0.24 43.98 33.11
CA ALA A 773 0.66 45.05 34.01
C ALA A 773 1.61 46.05 33.33
N ALA A 774 2.55 45.56 32.49
CA ALA A 774 3.44 46.42 31.71
C ALA A 774 2.69 47.22 30.62
N ALA A 775 1.69 46.61 29.98
CA ALA A 775 0.83 47.30 29.03
C ALA A 775 0.06 48.45 29.70
N ALA A 776 -0.50 48.21 30.89
CA ALA A 776 -1.28 49.16 31.67
C ALA A 776 -0.43 50.30 32.27
N ALA A 777 0.79 50.03 32.75
CA ALA A 777 1.64 51.03 33.42
C ALA A 777 2.04 52.25 32.56
N GLY A 778 1.85 52.19 31.25
CA GLY A 778 2.17 53.30 30.34
C GLY A 778 1.00 54.22 29.98
N THR A 779 -0.14 54.15 30.67
CA THR A 779 -1.27 55.10 30.48
C THR A 779 -1.12 56.40 31.28
N ASP A 780 -0.12 56.51 32.17
CA ASP A 780 0.05 57.63 33.10
C ASP A 780 1.08 58.71 32.67
N VAL A 781 1.56 58.69 31.42
CA VAL A 781 2.41 59.77 30.91
C VAL A 781 1.59 60.67 29.99
N PRO A 782 1.28 61.93 30.37
CA PRO A 782 0.72 62.90 29.44
C PRO A 782 1.71 63.09 28.29
N GLU A 783 1.21 63.12 27.05
CA GLU A 783 2.01 63.53 25.89
C GLU A 783 2.56 64.95 26.12
N GLU A 784 3.81 65.05 26.60
CA GLU A 784 4.58 66.28 26.51
C GLU A 784 5.07 66.45 25.07
N GLY A 785 4.30 67.22 24.30
CA GLY A 785 4.82 68.17 23.31
C GLY A 785 5.31 67.62 21.98
N SER A 786 4.47 67.74 20.95
CA SER A 786 4.96 68.05 19.60
C SER A 786 4.62 69.51 19.25
N ARG A 787 5.65 70.35 19.23
CA ARG A 787 5.72 71.56 18.40
C ARG A 787 6.50 71.24 17.15
#